data_AF-A0A1E4CV01-F1
#
_entry.id   AF-A0A1E4CV01-F1
#
_cell.length_a   1.000
_cell.length_b   1.000
_cell.length_c   1.000
_cell.angle_alpha   90.00
_cell.angle_beta   90.00
_cell.angle_gamma   90.00
#
_symmetry.space_group_name_H-M   'P 1'
#
loop_
_entity.id
_entity.type
_entity.pdbx_description
1 polymer ?
#
loop_
_entity_poly.entity_id
_entity_poly.type
_entity_poly.pdbx_seq_one_letter_code
_entity_poly.pdbx_strand_id
1 'polypeptide(L)'
;MATAIDSRRLRDRPGGFVPSGTGHAAGDDRVRAFAAARRHSWMVRTLRLALPLLAVGMLGVYGATTWRIATLRASGVTLEEVRLSNDLLVMANPKYAGSGKDGSRHAVRARSAETDLLTQKLVKLTAIEGDITQLTGNKIDLTATRGTYDQETGVLELHEQIDVRSTDGMTAKLTAATVMTKENRIISNEPITAATATSRIRALRMEMATQSRLATFTGDVAVRMTPPPTDGTAPKKEKPAATALGPSFSSGEPVDVTSDRLVVDDGKHTAMFRANVIARQGTSTLAAPELDVFYAGRSALPGAAASESAADPAASRLTKLEARGGVLMTRDTDRATATTLHHDAEAQRTTLSGPVDMTSGIDRRATSAMAEIDHKADRIMLDGAVVLYQGRNILRGERLAIDRANGRARLDSPPDAARSPGRISVLLYRTEQPARSRPSAPAADTSENGVIGAFRTDPNQPIDIDAAVLDFDEARRNAHFTGNVVAKQGEFVMRTPSLTAYFQGQTSLLSAAPKGGDAASASSLKKIEARNGVVITGKDGQKVTGDSADFDPVANFATVTGRVIVHQGKNVVEGSKLIMDLTSGRTRFETDGAQTATARPAPESSLPCVAGQTCTSKPRVRAVFYPKDAKRPPATRNAPGSAARQAPDQAPTPRGTGQSSWQSSTTPSTTPAPDAGAFR
;
A
#
# COMPACT_ATOMS: atom_id res chain seq x y z
N MET A 1 -25.96 0.14 -58.44
CA MET A 1 -25.87 0.59 -59.85
C MET A 1 -24.39 0.61 -60.17
N ALA A 2 -23.78 -0.33 -60.90
CA ALA A 2 -24.13 -1.04 -62.14
C ALA A 2 -23.63 -0.32 -63.41
N THR A 3 -22.76 -1.01 -64.16
CA THR A 3 -22.35 -0.78 -65.58
C THR A 3 -21.66 0.55 -65.94
N ALA A 4 -20.80 0.63 -66.97
CA ALA A 4 -19.94 -0.36 -67.64
C ALA A 4 -18.90 0.37 -68.53
N ILE A 5 -17.87 -0.34 -68.99
CA ILE A 5 -16.88 0.11 -69.99
C ILE A 5 -17.17 -0.59 -71.34
N ASP A 6 -17.10 0.12 -72.48
CA ASP A 6 -16.44 -0.25 -73.76
C ASP A 6 -16.89 0.69 -74.93
N SER A 7 -16.40 0.43 -76.14
CA SER A 7 -16.50 1.14 -77.43
C SER A 7 -15.50 2.31 -77.55
N ARG A 8 -14.46 2.29 -78.40
CA ARG A 8 -14.17 1.73 -79.75
C ARG A 8 -14.77 2.49 -80.95
N ARG A 9 -13.89 2.69 -81.94
CA ARG A 9 -14.11 3.14 -83.34
C ARG A 9 -14.43 4.63 -83.55
N LEU A 10 -13.53 5.32 -84.26
CA LEU A 10 -13.84 6.49 -85.08
C LEU A 10 -13.64 6.11 -86.57
N ARG A 11 -14.72 6.14 -87.35
CA ARG A 11 -14.77 6.11 -88.83
C ARG A 11 -16.18 6.54 -89.25
N ASP A 12 -16.33 6.95 -90.52
CA ASP A 12 -17.55 7.51 -91.14
C ASP A 12 -17.86 8.96 -90.64
N ARG A 13 -18.46 9.89 -91.42
CA ARG A 13 -19.28 9.74 -92.65
C ARG A 13 -19.19 10.99 -93.62
N PRO A 14 -20.11 11.30 -94.57
CA PRO A 14 -19.77 11.31 -96.02
C PRO A 14 -20.13 12.60 -96.81
N GLY A 15 -20.07 12.57 -98.16
CA GLY A 15 -21.04 13.29 -99.02
C GLY A 15 -20.51 13.92 -100.33
N GLY A 16 -21.30 13.80 -101.43
CA GLY A 16 -21.13 14.52 -102.72
C GLY A 16 -20.16 13.88 -103.74
N PHE A 17 -20.49 13.34 -104.93
CA PHE A 17 -21.68 13.17 -105.80
C PHE A 17 -21.62 13.91 -107.17
N VAL A 18 -20.97 13.27 -108.18
CA VAL A 18 -21.23 13.17 -109.67
C VAL A 18 -21.82 14.36 -110.48
N PRO A 19 -21.97 14.29 -111.84
CA PRO A 19 -21.44 13.38 -112.89
C PRO A 19 -20.48 14.14 -113.86
N SER A 20 -20.03 13.71 -115.05
CA SER A 20 -20.43 12.74 -116.11
C SER A 20 -19.21 12.44 -117.03
N GLY A 21 -19.12 11.39 -117.85
CA GLY A 21 -20.00 10.23 -118.14
C GLY A 21 -19.51 9.46 -119.39
N THR A 22 -20.10 8.29 -119.69
CA THR A 22 -19.92 7.44 -120.92
C THR A 22 -18.51 6.92 -121.29
N GLY A 23 -18.32 5.73 -121.91
CA GLY A 23 -19.24 4.60 -122.10
C GLY A 23 -19.12 3.86 -123.46
N HIS A 24 -18.62 2.61 -123.43
CA HIS A 24 -18.73 1.55 -124.48
C HIS A 24 -17.86 1.60 -125.76
N ALA A 25 -17.72 0.41 -126.38
CA ALA A 25 -17.07 0.03 -127.65
C ALA A 25 -15.58 0.42 -127.80
N ALA A 26 -14.57 -0.47 -127.81
CA ALA A 26 -14.39 -1.83 -128.36
C ALA A 26 -14.21 -1.90 -129.89
N GLY A 27 -13.20 -2.65 -130.35
CA GLY A 27 -13.13 -3.15 -131.73
C GLY A 27 -12.18 -2.43 -132.71
N ASP A 28 -10.90 -2.24 -132.35
CA ASP A 28 -9.84 -2.08 -133.38
C ASP A 28 -8.62 -2.97 -133.09
N ASP A 29 -8.92 -4.23 -132.75
CA ASP A 29 -7.96 -5.32 -132.75
C ASP A 29 -7.45 -5.59 -134.17
N ARG A 30 -6.13 -5.42 -134.40
CA ARG A 30 -5.30 -6.30 -135.28
C ARG A 30 -3.82 -5.89 -135.39
N VAL A 31 -3.43 -4.64 -135.07
CA VAL A 31 -2.11 -4.11 -135.46
C VAL A 31 -1.01 -4.19 -134.37
N ARG A 32 -1.35 -4.44 -133.08
CA ARG A 32 -0.37 -4.37 -131.96
C ARG A 32 -0.10 -5.67 -131.19
N ALA A 33 -0.64 -6.81 -131.64
CA ALA A 33 -0.52 -8.10 -130.96
C ALA A 33 0.85 -8.81 -131.10
N PHE A 34 1.73 -8.37 -132.02
CA PHE A 34 3.00 -9.07 -132.34
C PHE A 34 4.27 -8.54 -131.64
N ALA A 35 4.14 -7.66 -130.64
CA ALA A 35 5.30 -7.14 -129.88
C ALA A 35 5.73 -8.02 -128.68
N ALA A 36 4.94 -9.04 -128.32
CA ALA A 36 5.02 -9.76 -127.05
C ALA A 36 5.79 -11.11 -127.11
N ALA A 37 6.95 -11.17 -127.77
CA ALA A 37 7.62 -12.46 -128.07
C ALA A 37 9.15 -12.57 -127.83
N ARG A 38 9.87 -11.52 -127.39
CA ARG A 38 11.37 -11.57 -127.31
C ARG A 38 12.08 -11.05 -126.06
N ARG A 39 11.41 -10.47 -125.05
CA ARG A 39 12.10 -9.85 -123.89
C ARG A 39 12.32 -10.75 -122.67
N HIS A 40 11.75 -11.96 -122.61
CA HIS A 40 11.87 -12.83 -121.42
C HIS A 40 13.22 -13.59 -121.32
N SER A 41 13.98 -13.71 -122.41
CA SER A 41 15.25 -14.46 -122.44
C SER A 41 16.44 -13.68 -121.85
N TRP A 42 16.48 -12.35 -122.02
CA TRP A 42 17.57 -11.52 -121.50
C TRP A 42 17.50 -11.37 -119.97
N MET A 43 16.29 -11.20 -119.43
CA MET A 43 16.03 -10.94 -118.01
C MET A 43 16.45 -12.10 -117.08
N VAL A 44 16.34 -13.35 -117.52
CA VAL A 44 16.84 -14.51 -116.76
C VAL A 44 18.38 -14.59 -116.81
N ARG A 45 18.98 -14.16 -117.93
CA ARG A 45 20.43 -14.21 -118.15
C ARG A 45 21.17 -13.12 -117.37
N THR A 46 20.57 -11.93 -117.20
CA THR A 46 21.08 -10.88 -116.30
C THR A 46 20.93 -11.28 -114.84
N LEU A 47 19.78 -11.82 -114.42
CA LEU A 47 19.54 -12.20 -113.02
C LEU A 47 20.48 -13.33 -112.55
N ARG A 48 20.78 -14.32 -113.41
CA ARG A 48 21.77 -15.38 -113.14
C ARG A 48 23.19 -14.87 -112.93
N LEU A 49 23.55 -13.68 -113.42
CA LEU A 49 24.88 -13.09 -113.24
C LEU A 49 24.91 -12.09 -112.06
N ALA A 50 23.85 -11.28 -111.91
CA ALA A 50 23.77 -10.24 -110.89
C ALA A 50 23.66 -10.82 -109.47
N LEU A 51 22.91 -11.90 -109.27
CA LEU A 51 22.66 -12.46 -107.94
C LEU A 51 23.91 -13.06 -107.25
N PRO A 52 24.78 -13.87 -107.91
CA PRO A 52 26.04 -14.29 -107.31
C PRO A 52 27.04 -13.12 -107.13
N LEU A 53 27.05 -12.12 -108.02
CA LEU A 53 27.88 -10.92 -107.84
C LEU A 53 27.47 -10.12 -106.60
N LEU A 54 26.16 -10.00 -106.31
CA LEU A 54 25.67 -9.37 -105.09
C LEU A 54 26.06 -10.15 -103.83
N ALA A 55 26.01 -11.49 -103.86
CA ALA A 55 26.44 -12.33 -102.75
C ALA A 55 27.94 -12.20 -102.45
N VAL A 56 28.79 -12.19 -103.50
CA VAL A 56 30.24 -11.93 -103.36
C VAL A 56 30.50 -10.50 -102.88
N GLY A 57 29.73 -9.52 -103.35
CA GLY A 57 29.78 -8.13 -102.87
C GLY A 57 29.47 -8.01 -101.38
N MET A 58 28.42 -8.68 -100.89
CA MET A 58 28.09 -8.71 -99.46
C MET A 58 29.16 -9.43 -98.63
N LEU A 59 29.72 -10.55 -99.11
CA LEU A 59 30.85 -11.20 -98.43
C LEU A 59 32.10 -10.29 -98.40
N GLY A 60 32.38 -9.56 -99.48
CA GLY A 60 33.48 -8.61 -99.55
C GLY A 60 33.30 -7.43 -98.58
N VAL A 61 32.09 -6.88 -98.48
CA VAL A 61 31.77 -5.83 -97.50
C VAL A 61 31.87 -6.36 -96.06
N TYR A 62 31.37 -7.57 -95.79
CA TYR A 62 31.48 -8.20 -94.47
C TYR A 62 32.93 -8.53 -94.10
N GLY A 63 33.74 -9.00 -95.05
CA GLY A 63 35.19 -9.18 -94.90
C GLY A 63 35.91 -7.86 -94.64
N ALA A 64 35.55 -6.79 -95.35
CA ALA A 64 36.14 -5.47 -95.15
C ALA A 64 35.74 -4.85 -93.80
N THR A 65 34.51 -5.03 -93.32
CA THR A 65 34.10 -4.53 -91.99
C THR A 65 34.69 -5.37 -90.86
N THR A 66 34.73 -6.69 -90.97
CA THR A 66 35.39 -7.55 -89.97
C THR A 66 36.91 -7.31 -89.94
N TRP A 67 37.57 -7.08 -91.08
CA TRP A 67 38.98 -6.69 -91.12
C TRP A 67 39.22 -5.28 -90.56
N ARG A 68 38.36 -4.29 -90.85
CA ARG A 68 38.38 -2.96 -90.21
C ARG A 68 38.23 -3.04 -88.69
N ILE A 69 37.34 -3.89 -88.20
CA ILE A 69 37.12 -4.11 -86.76
C ILE A 69 38.32 -4.86 -86.14
N ALA A 70 38.94 -5.79 -86.87
CA ALA A 70 40.15 -6.48 -86.43
C ALA A 70 41.37 -5.53 -86.35
N THR A 71 41.55 -4.62 -87.32
CA THR A 71 42.64 -3.63 -87.26
C THR A 71 42.39 -2.56 -86.19
N LEU A 72 41.13 -2.18 -85.94
CA LEU A 72 40.75 -1.35 -84.78
C LEU A 72 40.96 -2.04 -83.42
N ARG A 73 41.00 -3.38 -83.36
CA ARG A 73 41.41 -4.14 -82.17
C ARG A 73 42.93 -4.35 -82.08
N ALA A 74 43.67 -4.13 -83.16
CA ALA A 74 45.13 -4.19 -83.17
C ALA A 74 45.78 -2.84 -82.78
N SER A 75 45.08 -1.71 -83.00
CA SER A 75 45.37 -0.47 -82.29
C SER A 75 45.00 -0.65 -80.81
N GLY A 76 46.02 -0.72 -79.94
CA GLY A 76 45.89 -1.04 -78.52
C GLY A 76 45.19 0.02 -77.68
N VAL A 77 43.88 0.21 -77.89
CA VAL A 77 43.01 0.92 -76.95
C VAL A 77 42.69 -0.03 -75.80
N THR A 78 43.57 -0.05 -74.81
CA THR A 78 43.17 -0.38 -73.45
C THR A 78 42.06 0.60 -73.07
N LEU A 79 40.88 0.10 -72.70
CA LEU A 79 39.95 0.91 -71.92
C LEU A 79 40.64 1.11 -70.57
N GLU A 80 41.21 2.30 -70.39
CA GLU A 80 41.75 2.74 -69.11
C GLU A 80 40.67 2.58 -68.04
N GLU A 81 41.04 1.98 -66.91
CA GLU A 81 40.10 1.62 -65.85
C GLU A 81 39.41 2.89 -65.35
N VAL A 82 38.11 3.06 -65.65
CA VAL A 82 37.33 4.25 -65.27
C VAL A 82 37.08 4.24 -63.77
N ARG A 83 38.12 4.54 -63.01
CA ARG A 83 38.06 4.77 -61.56
C ARG A 83 37.45 6.12 -61.30
N LEU A 84 36.12 6.18 -61.35
CA LEU A 84 35.32 7.27 -60.79
C LEU A 84 35.41 7.22 -59.25
N SER A 85 36.58 7.52 -58.72
CA SER A 85 36.88 7.51 -57.29
C SER A 85 36.70 8.91 -56.73
N ASN A 86 35.45 9.31 -56.46
CA ASN A 86 35.03 10.30 -55.44
C ASN A 86 33.51 10.58 -55.52
N ASP A 87 32.66 9.55 -55.55
CA ASP A 87 31.18 9.68 -55.66
C ASP A 87 30.48 10.11 -54.34
N LEU A 88 31.13 10.97 -53.55
CA LEU A 88 30.65 11.46 -52.26
C LEU A 88 30.25 12.94 -52.38
N LEU A 89 28.94 13.21 -52.34
CA LEU A 89 28.40 14.57 -52.28
C LEU A 89 28.56 15.13 -50.87
N VAL A 90 29.50 16.08 -50.73
CA VAL A 90 29.71 16.84 -49.49
C VAL A 90 28.99 18.19 -49.59
N MET A 91 28.01 18.41 -48.71
CA MET A 91 27.23 19.63 -48.60
C MET A 91 27.70 20.44 -47.39
N ALA A 92 28.10 21.69 -47.57
CA ALA A 92 28.44 22.61 -46.49
C ALA A 92 27.20 23.40 -46.03
N ASN A 93 27.05 23.57 -44.71
CA ASN A 93 25.89 24.22 -44.07
C ASN A 93 24.49 23.78 -44.58
N PRO A 94 24.24 22.47 -44.82
CA PRO A 94 22.94 21.98 -45.27
C PRO A 94 21.84 22.31 -44.26
N LYS A 95 20.65 22.68 -44.78
CA LYS A 95 19.44 22.91 -43.99
C LYS A 95 18.29 22.09 -44.56
N TYR A 96 17.83 21.10 -43.79
CA TYR A 96 16.53 20.48 -43.99
C TYR A 96 15.46 21.26 -43.23
N ALA A 97 14.25 21.36 -43.77
CA ALA A 97 13.10 21.94 -43.08
C ALA A 97 11.82 21.19 -43.47
N GLY A 98 10.95 20.94 -42.49
CA GLY A 98 9.71 20.21 -42.69
C GLY A 98 8.68 20.54 -41.61
N SER A 99 7.45 20.07 -41.84
CA SER A 99 6.36 20.14 -40.86
C SER A 99 6.05 18.73 -40.36
N GLY A 100 5.95 18.56 -39.04
CA GLY A 100 5.50 17.33 -38.41
C GLY A 100 4.01 17.06 -38.70
N LYS A 101 3.57 15.81 -38.48
CA LYS A 101 2.15 15.43 -38.58
C LYS A 101 1.28 16.09 -37.51
N ASP A 102 1.90 16.59 -36.45
CA ASP A 102 1.32 17.43 -35.39
C ASP A 102 1.24 18.93 -35.77
N GLY A 103 1.69 19.30 -36.97
CA GLY A 103 1.76 20.67 -37.45
C GLY A 103 2.98 21.47 -36.94
N SER A 104 3.81 20.89 -36.06
CA SER A 104 5.02 21.55 -35.57
C SER A 104 6.03 21.76 -36.71
N ARG A 105 6.86 22.80 -36.60
CA ARG A 105 7.88 23.13 -37.62
C ARG A 105 9.24 22.67 -37.13
N HIS A 106 9.94 21.90 -37.95
CA HIS A 106 11.30 21.43 -37.68
C HIS A 106 12.26 21.99 -38.74
N ALA A 107 13.41 22.47 -38.32
CA ALA A 107 14.54 22.71 -39.22
C ALA A 107 15.81 22.10 -38.62
N VAL A 108 16.46 21.22 -39.39
CA VAL A 108 17.72 20.59 -39.02
C VAL A 108 18.81 21.18 -39.89
N ARG A 109 19.82 21.80 -39.26
CA ARG A 109 21.07 22.21 -39.90
C ARG A 109 22.17 21.24 -39.50
N ALA A 110 23.19 21.15 -40.33
CA ALA A 110 24.49 20.61 -39.93
C ALA A 110 25.61 21.50 -40.50
N ARG A 111 26.84 21.39 -39.98
CA ARG A 111 28.01 22.06 -40.59
C ARG A 111 28.41 21.40 -41.91
N SER A 112 28.35 20.07 -41.94
CA SER A 112 28.57 19.26 -43.12
C SER A 112 27.56 18.12 -43.19
N ALA A 113 27.15 17.75 -44.41
CA ALA A 113 26.51 16.47 -44.68
C ALA A 113 27.24 15.76 -45.82
N GLU A 114 27.41 14.44 -45.68
CA GLU A 114 28.03 13.57 -46.69
C GLU A 114 27.00 12.54 -47.14
N THR A 115 26.80 12.37 -48.44
CA THR A 115 25.94 11.32 -49.00
C THR A 115 26.55 10.73 -50.26
N ASP A 116 26.31 9.44 -50.47
CA ASP A 116 26.79 8.66 -51.61
C ASP A 116 25.91 8.93 -52.84
N LEU A 117 26.50 9.34 -53.96
CA LEU A 117 25.76 9.76 -55.16
C LEU A 117 25.05 8.62 -55.90
N LEU A 118 25.55 7.39 -55.78
CA LEU A 118 24.98 6.20 -56.42
C LEU A 118 23.85 5.59 -55.58
N THR A 119 23.97 5.71 -54.26
CA THR A 119 23.12 5.02 -53.29
C THR A 119 22.05 5.94 -52.71
N GLN A 120 22.38 7.22 -52.46
CA GLN A 120 21.57 8.36 -52.00
C GLN A 120 20.65 8.18 -50.76
N LYS A 121 20.53 6.97 -50.21
CA LYS A 121 19.66 6.63 -49.06
C LYS A 121 20.16 7.23 -47.75
N LEU A 122 21.47 7.14 -47.49
CA LEU A 122 22.09 7.52 -46.22
C LEU A 122 22.80 8.87 -46.33
N VAL A 123 22.53 9.75 -45.38
CA VAL A 123 23.18 11.05 -45.21
C VAL A 123 23.88 11.08 -43.86
N LYS A 124 25.21 11.14 -43.83
CA LYS A 124 25.97 11.40 -42.59
C LYS A 124 25.93 12.90 -42.29
N LEU A 125 25.81 13.27 -41.03
CA LEU A 125 25.69 14.66 -40.57
C LEU A 125 26.73 14.95 -39.48
N THR A 126 27.39 16.10 -39.57
CA THR A 126 28.44 16.52 -38.63
C THR A 126 28.16 17.92 -38.07
N ALA A 127 28.21 18.05 -36.73
CA ALA A 127 27.78 19.21 -35.95
C ALA A 127 26.35 19.64 -36.31
N ILE A 128 25.38 18.93 -35.73
CA ILE A 128 23.95 19.06 -35.99
C ILE A 128 23.33 20.09 -35.06
N GLU A 129 22.49 20.97 -35.62
CA GLU A 129 21.70 21.98 -34.91
C GLU A 129 20.24 21.89 -35.40
N GLY A 130 19.36 21.30 -34.57
CA GLY A 130 17.93 21.21 -34.81
C GLY A 130 17.17 22.29 -34.05
N ASP A 131 16.31 23.05 -34.74
CA ASP A 131 15.25 23.84 -34.10
C ASP A 131 13.87 23.20 -34.36
N ILE A 132 13.07 23.09 -33.32
CA ILE A 132 11.69 22.57 -33.36
C ILE A 132 10.78 23.60 -32.69
N THR A 133 9.82 24.14 -33.44
CA THR A 133 8.79 25.05 -32.93
C THR A 133 7.44 24.33 -32.89
N GLN A 134 6.93 24.08 -31.70
CA GLN A 134 5.64 23.41 -31.48
C GLN A 134 4.46 24.37 -31.71
N LEU A 135 3.26 23.84 -31.94
CA LEU A 135 2.02 24.65 -32.05
C LEU A 135 1.74 25.50 -30.80
N THR A 136 2.24 25.06 -29.64
CA THR A 136 2.21 25.78 -28.36
C THR A 136 3.15 26.99 -28.28
N GLY A 137 3.90 27.28 -29.35
CA GLY A 137 4.92 28.34 -29.38
C GLY A 137 6.23 27.98 -28.68
N ASN A 138 6.29 26.83 -28.00
CA ASN A 138 7.47 26.33 -27.31
C ASN A 138 8.55 25.93 -28.34
N LYS A 139 9.78 26.44 -28.15
CA LYS A 139 10.94 26.16 -29.00
C LYS A 139 11.88 25.20 -28.30
N ILE A 140 12.19 24.10 -28.98
CA ILE A 140 13.17 23.09 -28.56
C ILE A 140 14.37 23.19 -29.49
N ASP A 141 15.54 23.43 -28.90
CA ASP A 141 16.84 23.42 -29.55
C ASP A 141 17.56 22.10 -29.21
N LEU A 142 18.08 21.45 -30.24
CA LEU A 142 18.83 20.20 -30.17
C LEU A 142 20.19 20.39 -30.82
N THR A 143 21.25 19.97 -30.13
CA THR A 143 22.63 19.97 -30.64
C THR A 143 23.24 18.58 -30.48
N ALA A 144 23.88 18.05 -31.52
CA ALA A 144 24.56 16.75 -31.49
C ALA A 144 25.84 16.75 -32.33
N THR A 145 26.85 15.94 -31.95
CA THR A 145 28.17 15.98 -32.61
C THR A 145 28.15 15.30 -33.98
N ARG A 146 27.51 14.14 -34.09
CA ARG A 146 27.34 13.38 -35.34
C ARG A 146 25.94 12.77 -35.43
N GLY A 147 25.56 12.35 -36.63
CA GLY A 147 24.38 11.53 -36.86
C GLY A 147 24.33 10.95 -38.27
N THR A 148 23.34 10.10 -38.50
CA THR A 148 23.04 9.47 -39.79
C THR A 148 21.53 9.59 -40.04
N TYR A 149 21.15 9.98 -41.24
CA TYR A 149 19.75 10.04 -41.66
C TYR A 149 19.52 9.15 -42.87
N ASP A 150 18.63 8.17 -42.72
CA ASP A 150 18.15 7.34 -43.81
C ASP A 150 16.81 7.90 -44.32
N GLN A 151 16.80 8.35 -45.58
CA GLN A 151 15.61 8.94 -46.20
C GLN A 151 14.52 7.90 -46.54
N GLU A 152 14.90 6.65 -46.79
CA GLU A 152 14.00 5.56 -47.17
C GLU A 152 13.26 5.00 -45.96
N THR A 153 13.94 4.79 -44.82
CA THR A 153 13.27 4.40 -43.57
C THR A 153 12.74 5.60 -42.78
N GLY A 154 13.33 6.79 -42.93
CA GLY A 154 12.98 7.99 -42.15
C GLY A 154 13.55 7.95 -40.73
N VAL A 155 14.63 7.20 -40.51
CA VAL A 155 15.32 7.06 -39.24
C VAL A 155 16.49 8.04 -39.18
N LEU A 156 16.56 8.80 -38.09
CA LEU A 156 17.69 9.68 -37.74
C LEU A 156 18.39 9.09 -36.50
N GLU A 157 19.62 8.64 -36.65
CA GLU A 157 20.47 8.29 -35.51
C GLU A 157 21.38 9.48 -35.15
N LEU A 158 21.54 9.72 -33.86
CA LEU A 158 22.34 10.80 -33.29
C LEU A 158 23.37 10.18 -32.34
N HIS A 159 24.60 10.68 -32.38
CA HIS A 159 25.73 10.20 -31.59
C HIS A 159 26.57 11.35 -31.03
N GLU A 160 27.02 11.17 -29.79
CA GLU A 160 27.90 12.04 -29.01
C GLU A 160 27.33 13.44 -28.67
N GLN A 161 27.26 13.72 -27.37
CA GLN A 161 26.88 15.02 -26.80
C GLN A 161 25.54 15.56 -27.34
N ILE A 162 24.48 14.77 -27.21
CA ILE A 162 23.12 15.18 -27.59
C ILE A 162 22.56 16.03 -26.44
N ASP A 163 22.75 17.35 -26.53
CA ASP A 163 22.14 18.35 -25.65
C ASP A 163 20.80 18.78 -26.26
N VAL A 164 19.72 18.68 -25.47
CA VAL A 164 18.39 19.20 -25.82
C VAL A 164 17.97 20.23 -24.78
N ARG A 165 17.48 21.38 -25.23
CA ARG A 165 17.03 22.50 -24.39
C ARG A 165 15.72 23.05 -24.92
N SER A 166 14.83 23.47 -24.03
CA SER A 166 13.49 23.92 -24.38
C SER A 166 13.14 25.20 -23.63
N THR A 167 12.37 26.09 -24.27
CA THR A 167 12.03 27.42 -23.72
C THR A 167 11.22 27.39 -22.42
N ASP A 168 10.62 26.25 -22.09
CA ASP A 168 9.94 25.95 -20.83
C ASP A 168 10.89 25.51 -19.68
N GLY A 169 12.21 25.58 -19.88
CA GLY A 169 13.21 25.19 -18.88
C GLY A 169 13.49 23.69 -18.81
N MET A 170 12.91 22.88 -19.70
CA MET A 170 13.25 21.46 -19.85
C MET A 170 14.62 21.30 -20.53
N THR A 171 15.46 20.40 -19.99
CA THR A 171 16.78 20.05 -20.52
C THR A 171 16.99 18.54 -20.53
N ALA A 172 17.69 18.02 -21.54
CA ALA A 172 18.12 16.62 -21.58
C ALA A 172 19.53 16.49 -22.15
N LYS A 173 20.24 15.46 -21.69
CA LYS A 173 21.57 15.03 -22.13
C LYS A 173 21.51 13.54 -22.44
N LEU A 174 21.87 13.16 -23.67
CA LEU A 174 21.92 11.78 -24.14
C LEU A 174 23.26 11.53 -24.86
N THR A 175 23.76 10.30 -24.82
CA THR A 175 24.98 9.93 -25.57
C THR A 175 24.66 9.45 -26.99
N ALA A 176 23.57 8.69 -27.15
CA ALA A 176 23.05 8.24 -28.44
C ALA A 176 21.51 8.23 -28.45
N ALA A 177 20.89 8.52 -29.60
CA ALA A 177 19.44 8.47 -29.77
C ALA A 177 19.03 8.15 -31.22
N THR A 178 18.06 7.27 -31.39
CA THR A 178 17.44 6.90 -32.67
C THR A 178 16.03 7.49 -32.71
N VAL A 179 15.75 8.33 -33.70
CA VAL A 179 14.46 9.00 -33.94
C VAL A 179 13.81 8.39 -35.18
N MET A 180 12.70 7.69 -34.98
CA MET A 180 11.95 6.96 -36.02
C MET A 180 10.76 7.82 -36.47
N THR A 181 11.02 8.74 -37.42
CA THR A 181 10.08 9.79 -37.83
C THR A 181 8.78 9.25 -38.41
N LYS A 182 8.80 8.05 -39.01
CA LYS A 182 7.59 7.39 -39.54
C LYS A 182 6.74 6.72 -38.46
N GLU A 183 7.37 6.24 -37.38
CA GLU A 183 6.74 5.55 -36.24
C GLU A 183 6.31 6.49 -35.10
N ASN A 184 6.68 7.77 -35.16
CA ASN A 184 6.51 8.74 -34.06
C ASN A 184 7.20 8.27 -32.75
N ARG A 185 8.35 7.59 -32.87
CA ARG A 185 9.04 6.90 -31.76
C ARG A 185 10.49 7.35 -31.62
N ILE A 186 10.97 7.50 -30.40
CA ILE A 186 12.35 7.87 -30.06
C ILE A 186 12.91 6.83 -29.09
N ILE A 187 14.12 6.33 -29.34
CA ILE A 187 14.78 5.32 -28.51
C ILE A 187 16.19 5.82 -28.17
N SER A 188 16.59 5.75 -26.91
CA SER A 188 17.96 5.96 -26.47
C SER A 188 18.41 4.73 -25.68
N ASN A 189 19.32 3.95 -26.27
CA ASN A 189 19.87 2.73 -25.67
C ASN A 189 21.09 2.99 -24.76
N GLU A 190 21.44 4.27 -24.57
CA GLU A 190 22.56 4.73 -23.75
C GLU A 190 22.06 5.65 -22.62
N PRO A 191 22.86 5.85 -21.56
CA PRO A 191 22.43 6.62 -20.39
C PRO A 191 21.91 8.02 -20.71
N ILE A 192 20.75 8.32 -20.17
CA ILE A 192 20.08 9.62 -20.26
C ILE A 192 20.09 10.32 -18.90
N THR A 193 20.30 11.64 -18.92
CA THR A 193 19.96 12.51 -17.79
C THR A 193 19.09 13.65 -18.30
N ALA A 194 17.95 13.87 -17.66
CA ALA A 194 16.96 14.84 -18.10
C ALA A 194 16.38 15.59 -16.90
N ALA A 195 16.19 16.90 -17.01
CA ALA A 195 15.85 17.77 -15.88
C ALA A 195 14.94 18.94 -16.26
N THR A 196 13.99 19.22 -15.39
CA THR A 196 13.12 20.41 -15.39
C THR A 196 13.53 21.36 -14.26
N ALA A 197 12.79 22.46 -14.06
CA ALA A 197 13.05 23.39 -12.95
C ALA A 197 12.95 22.75 -11.55
N THR A 198 12.16 21.68 -11.39
CA THR A 198 11.88 21.03 -10.09
C THR A 198 12.21 19.54 -10.04
N SER A 199 12.59 18.89 -11.15
CA SER A 199 12.96 17.47 -11.14
C SER A 199 14.20 17.13 -11.99
N ARG A 200 14.82 15.98 -11.69
CA ARG A 200 15.86 15.37 -12.51
C ARG A 200 15.68 13.85 -12.53
N ILE A 201 15.64 13.27 -13.73
CA ILE A 201 15.66 11.82 -13.99
C ILE A 201 17.05 11.44 -14.51
N ARG A 202 17.56 10.30 -14.07
CA ARG A 202 18.61 9.51 -14.71
C ARG A 202 18.06 8.11 -15.01
N ALA A 203 18.43 7.53 -16.15
CA ALA A 203 18.14 6.13 -16.50
C ALA A 203 19.19 5.59 -17.50
N LEU A 204 19.27 4.27 -17.67
CA LEU A 204 20.16 3.63 -18.64
C LEU A 204 19.58 3.57 -20.06
N ARG A 205 18.24 3.48 -20.18
CA ARG A 205 17.51 3.47 -21.45
C ARG A 205 16.26 4.34 -21.38
N MET A 206 15.95 5.03 -22.49
CA MET A 206 14.68 5.71 -22.72
C MET A 206 14.01 5.17 -23.98
N GLU A 207 12.69 5.07 -23.96
CA GLU A 207 11.83 4.97 -25.13
C GLU A 207 10.67 5.96 -25.00
N MET A 208 10.32 6.67 -26.06
CA MET A 208 9.23 7.65 -26.08
C MET A 208 8.37 7.45 -27.33
N ALA A 209 7.07 7.31 -27.13
CA ALA A 209 6.08 7.25 -28.20
C ALA A 209 5.31 8.58 -28.24
N THR A 210 5.73 9.48 -29.13
CA THR A 210 5.25 10.87 -29.19
C THR A 210 3.74 10.95 -29.42
N GLN A 211 3.17 10.03 -30.22
CA GLN A 211 1.74 10.00 -30.53
C GLN A 211 0.85 9.60 -29.34
N SER A 212 1.34 8.75 -28.43
CA SER A 212 0.60 8.33 -27.22
C SER A 212 1.01 9.06 -25.96
N ARG A 213 1.94 10.03 -26.05
CA ARG A 213 2.51 10.80 -24.92
C ARG A 213 3.08 9.90 -23.81
N LEU A 214 3.62 8.75 -24.21
CA LEU A 214 4.10 7.71 -23.30
C LEU A 214 5.63 7.66 -23.33
N ALA A 215 6.27 7.92 -22.19
CA ALA A 215 7.71 7.79 -22.00
C ALA A 215 8.02 6.62 -21.05
N THR A 216 8.87 5.69 -21.48
CA THR A 216 9.38 4.58 -20.68
C THR A 216 10.87 4.79 -20.43
N PHE A 217 11.27 4.75 -19.16
CA PHE A 217 12.66 4.71 -18.70
C PHE A 217 12.94 3.36 -18.07
N THR A 218 14.12 2.79 -18.29
CA THR A 218 14.47 1.44 -17.78
C THR A 218 15.96 1.31 -17.50
N GLY A 219 16.29 0.59 -16.42
CA GLY A 219 17.64 0.42 -15.89
C GLY A 219 18.06 1.62 -15.04
N ASP A 220 18.38 1.37 -13.77
CA ASP A 220 18.81 2.34 -12.76
C ASP A 220 18.06 3.68 -12.81
N VAL A 221 16.72 3.62 -12.83
CA VAL A 221 15.92 4.85 -12.89
C VAL A 221 15.97 5.54 -11.54
N ALA A 222 16.56 6.73 -11.51
CA ALA A 222 16.65 7.57 -10.33
C ALA A 222 16.02 8.94 -10.62
N VAL A 223 14.97 9.28 -9.87
CA VAL A 223 14.22 10.54 -9.97
C VAL A 223 14.44 11.33 -8.69
N ARG A 224 15.01 12.53 -8.80
CA ARG A 224 15.04 13.52 -7.71
C ARG A 224 14.02 14.61 -7.99
N MET A 225 13.06 14.81 -7.10
CA MET A 225 12.16 15.95 -7.09
C MET A 225 12.59 16.91 -5.97
N THR A 226 12.82 18.17 -6.33
CA THR A 226 13.09 19.25 -5.38
C THR A 226 11.88 20.17 -5.37
N PRO A 227 11.19 20.39 -4.24
CA PRO A 227 10.09 21.35 -4.19
C PRO A 227 10.60 22.75 -4.58
N PRO A 228 9.81 23.57 -5.29
CA PRO A 228 10.17 24.94 -5.57
C PRO A 228 10.35 25.73 -4.26
N PRO A 229 11.30 26.68 -4.18
CA PRO A 229 11.51 27.47 -2.97
C PRO A 229 10.25 28.28 -2.67
N THR A 230 9.60 28.02 -1.53
CA THR A 230 8.42 28.76 -1.09
C THR A 230 8.82 30.19 -0.70
N ASP A 231 8.27 31.19 -1.40
CA ASP A 231 8.63 32.60 -1.21
C ASP A 231 8.45 33.09 0.23
N GLY A 232 9.51 33.70 0.77
CA GLY A 232 9.51 34.55 1.97
C GLY A 232 9.22 33.88 3.32
N THR A 233 8.42 32.82 3.34
CA THR A 233 8.09 32.07 4.56
C THR A 233 9.21 31.07 4.83
N ALA A 234 10.22 31.51 5.59
CA ALA A 234 11.20 30.60 6.20
C ALA A 234 10.45 29.42 6.85
N PRO A 235 10.99 28.18 6.79
CA PRO A 235 10.28 26.99 7.25
C PRO A 235 9.85 27.19 8.70
N LYS A 236 8.55 27.49 8.87
CA LYS A 236 7.91 27.75 10.16
C LYS A 236 8.22 26.51 10.98
N LYS A 237 8.96 26.67 12.10
CA LYS A 237 9.39 25.53 12.94
C LYS A 237 8.17 24.70 13.31
N GLU A 238 7.94 23.66 12.50
CA GLU A 238 6.78 22.81 12.62
C GLU A 238 7.00 22.05 13.91
N LYS A 239 6.16 22.36 14.91
CA LYS A 239 6.24 21.81 16.27
C LYS A 239 6.42 20.30 16.10
N PRO A 240 7.60 19.73 16.40
CA PRO A 240 8.09 18.54 15.71
C PRO A 240 7.06 17.43 15.80
N ALA A 241 6.48 17.09 14.64
CA ALA A 241 5.25 16.32 14.55
C ALA A 241 5.38 15.05 15.40
N ALA A 242 4.64 15.00 16.51
CA ALA A 242 5.04 14.19 17.66
C ALA A 242 4.92 12.69 17.34
N THR A 243 6.05 12.06 17.01
CA THR A 243 6.15 10.73 16.38
C THR A 243 5.35 9.66 17.13
N ALA A 244 4.20 9.27 16.59
CA ALA A 244 3.38 8.19 17.11
C ALA A 244 2.83 7.37 15.95
N LEU A 245 3.10 6.06 16.00
CA LEU A 245 2.59 5.00 15.10
C LEU A 245 2.48 5.40 13.62
N GLY A 246 3.62 5.29 12.92
CA GLY A 246 3.67 5.33 11.45
C GLY A 246 4.46 6.53 10.90
N PRO A 247 5.19 6.36 9.79
CA PRO A 247 5.96 7.44 9.21
C PRO A 247 5.09 8.35 8.34
N SER A 248 5.02 9.64 8.66
CA SER A 248 4.54 10.67 7.71
C SER A 248 5.67 11.14 6.78
N PHE A 249 5.28 11.69 5.63
CA PHE A 249 6.16 12.36 4.68
C PHE A 249 6.36 13.84 5.08
N SER A 250 7.55 14.40 4.90
CA SER A 250 7.91 15.76 5.32
C SER A 250 7.76 16.76 4.17
N SER A 251 6.90 17.76 4.33
CA SER A 251 6.39 18.61 3.23
C SER A 251 7.39 19.56 2.53
N GLY A 252 8.68 19.55 2.90
CA GLY A 252 9.69 20.48 2.40
C GLY A 252 11.07 19.87 2.04
N GLU A 253 11.28 18.57 2.21
CA GLU A 253 12.55 17.92 1.86
C GLU A 253 12.50 17.33 0.44
N PRO A 254 13.63 17.27 -0.32
CA PRO A 254 13.67 16.62 -1.62
C PRO A 254 13.25 15.14 -1.55
N VAL A 255 12.54 14.69 -2.59
CA VAL A 255 12.11 13.30 -2.74
C VAL A 255 13.01 12.61 -3.76
N ASP A 256 13.71 11.57 -3.33
CA ASP A 256 14.47 10.67 -4.20
C ASP A 256 13.71 9.37 -4.40
N VAL A 257 13.32 9.03 -5.63
CA VAL A 257 12.67 7.77 -6.00
C VAL A 257 13.58 6.97 -6.93
N THR A 258 13.94 5.76 -6.54
CA THR A 258 14.68 4.80 -7.39
C THR A 258 13.80 3.61 -7.76
N SER A 259 13.93 3.09 -8.98
CA SER A 259 13.23 1.88 -9.47
C SER A 259 13.92 1.28 -10.70
N ASP A 260 13.63 0.03 -11.05
CA ASP A 260 14.19 -0.60 -12.27
C ASP A 260 13.53 -0.03 -13.55
N ARG A 261 12.25 0.36 -13.48
CA ARG A 261 11.49 0.92 -14.59
C ARG A 261 10.54 2.03 -14.13
N LEU A 262 10.42 3.06 -14.95
CA LEU A 262 9.41 4.12 -14.84
C LEU A 262 8.66 4.24 -16.18
N VAL A 263 7.34 4.33 -16.13
CA VAL A 263 6.50 4.69 -17.28
C VAL A 263 5.71 5.95 -16.95
N VAL A 264 5.91 7.02 -17.71
CA VAL A 264 5.16 8.27 -17.60
C VAL A 264 4.14 8.32 -18.73
N ASP A 265 2.87 8.36 -18.37
CA ASP A 265 1.75 8.59 -19.28
C ASP A 265 1.21 10.00 -19.00
N ASP A 266 1.63 10.96 -19.82
CA ASP A 266 1.24 12.36 -19.67
C ASP A 266 -0.21 12.60 -20.13
N GLY A 267 -0.79 11.68 -20.92
CA GLY A 267 -2.20 11.71 -21.31
C GLY A 267 -3.16 11.23 -20.21
N LYS A 268 -2.68 10.43 -19.24
CA LYS A 268 -3.42 10.03 -18.03
C LYS A 268 -2.95 10.75 -16.76
N HIS A 269 -1.93 11.59 -16.86
CA HIS A 269 -1.23 12.22 -15.73
C HIS A 269 -0.78 11.21 -14.66
N THR A 270 -0.21 10.08 -15.10
CA THR A 270 0.28 9.00 -14.21
C THR A 270 1.75 8.69 -14.46
N ALA A 271 2.50 8.46 -13.38
CA ALA A 271 3.87 7.97 -13.37
C ALA A 271 3.94 6.64 -12.60
N MET A 272 4.25 5.57 -13.32
CA MET A 272 4.21 4.19 -12.86
C MET A 272 5.63 3.66 -12.66
N PHE A 273 6.09 3.59 -11.42
CA PHE A 273 7.38 3.03 -11.04
C PHE A 273 7.23 1.53 -10.75
N ARG A 274 8.15 0.69 -11.24
CA ARG A 274 8.06 -0.77 -11.14
C ARG A 274 9.41 -1.42 -10.86
N ALA A 275 9.33 -2.42 -9.98
CA ALA A 275 10.42 -3.20 -9.39
C ALA A 275 11.44 -2.36 -8.59
N ASN A 276 11.83 -2.90 -7.44
CA ASN A 276 12.75 -2.29 -6.48
C ASN A 276 12.45 -0.81 -6.15
N VAL A 277 11.16 -0.43 -6.08
CA VAL A 277 10.81 0.98 -5.89
C VAL A 277 11.12 1.40 -4.45
N ILE A 278 11.99 2.39 -4.29
CA ILE A 278 12.32 3.01 -3.01
C ILE A 278 12.21 4.53 -3.17
N ALA A 279 11.22 5.12 -2.50
CA ALA A 279 11.08 6.57 -2.33
C ALA A 279 11.64 7.00 -0.97
N ARG A 280 12.41 8.08 -0.94
CA ARG A 280 13.11 8.60 0.24
C ARG A 280 12.88 10.11 0.37
N GLN A 281 12.60 10.56 1.57
CA GLN A 281 12.44 11.98 1.89
C GLN A 281 12.85 12.23 3.34
N GLY A 282 13.90 13.01 3.56
CA GLY A 282 14.50 13.19 4.89
C GLY A 282 14.93 11.86 5.52
N THR A 283 14.40 11.56 6.71
CA THR A 283 14.58 10.25 7.39
C THR A 283 13.47 9.24 7.08
N SER A 284 12.42 9.62 6.34
CA SER A 284 11.34 8.72 5.90
C SER A 284 11.72 7.97 4.63
N THR A 285 11.45 6.68 4.56
CA THR A 285 11.54 5.87 3.34
C THR A 285 10.34 4.95 3.14
N LEU A 286 9.90 4.83 1.89
CA LEU A 286 8.82 3.96 1.41
C LEU A 286 9.42 3.00 0.39
N ALA A 287 9.26 1.69 0.58
CA ALA A 287 9.70 0.67 -0.37
C ALA A 287 8.53 -0.25 -0.77
N ALA A 288 8.39 -0.53 -2.08
CA ALA A 288 7.35 -1.39 -2.63
C ALA A 288 7.75 -1.98 -4.02
N PRO A 289 7.19 -3.12 -4.45
CA PRO A 289 7.36 -3.62 -5.82
C PRO A 289 6.71 -2.73 -6.88
N GLU A 290 5.58 -2.10 -6.58
CA GLU A 290 4.90 -1.13 -7.46
C GLU A 290 4.60 0.18 -6.73
N LEU A 291 4.73 1.30 -7.45
CA LEU A 291 4.26 2.62 -7.03
C LEU A 291 3.64 3.35 -8.23
N ASP A 292 2.38 3.72 -8.14
CA ASP A 292 1.69 4.58 -9.09
C ASP A 292 1.49 5.97 -8.49
N VAL A 293 1.91 7.00 -9.21
CA VAL A 293 1.86 8.39 -8.80
C VAL A 293 0.98 9.16 -9.78
N PHE A 294 -0.10 9.74 -9.29
CA PHE A 294 -1.05 10.55 -10.05
C PHE A 294 -0.80 12.03 -9.75
N TYR A 295 -0.77 12.85 -10.80
CA TYR A 295 -0.53 14.28 -10.70
C TYR A 295 -1.61 15.10 -11.41
N ALA A 296 -1.67 16.38 -11.09
CA ALA A 296 -2.46 17.38 -11.80
C ALA A 296 -1.53 18.43 -12.43
N GLY A 297 -1.92 18.96 -13.58
CA GLY A 297 -1.11 19.86 -14.40
C GLY A 297 -0.05 19.14 -15.22
N ARG A 298 0.81 19.92 -15.90
CA ARG A 298 1.89 19.40 -16.74
C ARG A 298 2.86 18.54 -15.92
N SER A 299 3.26 17.37 -16.44
CA SER A 299 4.26 16.53 -15.80
C SER A 299 5.59 17.26 -15.59
N ALA A 300 6.08 17.26 -14.34
CA ALA A 300 7.42 17.72 -14.00
C ALA A 300 8.51 16.71 -14.40
N LEU A 301 8.10 15.51 -14.85
CA LEU A 301 8.99 14.45 -15.34
C LEU A 301 9.29 14.66 -16.83
N PRO A 302 10.57 14.62 -17.25
CA PRO A 302 10.98 14.42 -18.64
C PRO A 302 10.14 13.39 -19.39
N GLY A 303 9.66 13.76 -20.59
CA GLY A 303 8.91 12.88 -21.50
C GLY A 303 7.51 13.35 -21.87
N ALA A 304 6.97 14.37 -21.19
CA ALA A 304 5.69 15.00 -21.56
C ALA A 304 5.75 15.64 -22.96
N ALA A 305 4.88 15.20 -23.87
CA ALA A 305 4.68 15.81 -25.18
C ALA A 305 3.75 17.03 -25.02
N ALA A 306 4.35 18.22 -24.92
CA ALA A 306 3.69 19.45 -24.50
C ALA A 306 2.41 19.79 -25.30
N SER A 307 1.28 19.92 -24.60
CA SER A 307 -0.03 20.24 -25.14
C SER A 307 -0.87 21.01 -24.13
N GLU A 308 -1.42 22.14 -24.55
CA GLU A 308 -2.68 22.73 -24.07
C GLU A 308 -2.93 22.82 -22.55
N SER A 309 -2.31 23.81 -21.90
CA SER A 309 -3.07 24.98 -21.40
C SER A 309 -2.12 26.04 -20.84
N ALA A 310 -2.18 27.26 -21.36
CA ALA A 310 -1.38 28.39 -20.88
C ALA A 310 -2.25 29.32 -20.01
N ALA A 311 -2.43 28.96 -18.74
CA ALA A 311 -3.22 29.75 -17.78
C ALA A 311 -2.66 29.74 -16.35
N ASP A 312 -2.15 28.61 -15.87
CA ASP A 312 -1.63 28.45 -14.50
C ASP A 312 -0.14 28.05 -14.48
N PRO A 313 0.73 28.74 -13.71
CA PRO A 313 2.13 28.37 -13.51
C PRO A 313 2.31 27.25 -12.47
N ALA A 314 1.24 26.57 -12.08
CA ALA A 314 1.25 25.50 -11.07
C ALA A 314 2.05 24.28 -11.57
N ALA A 315 3.22 24.06 -10.98
CA ALA A 315 4.00 22.83 -11.19
C ALA A 315 3.20 21.58 -10.79
N SER A 316 3.52 20.42 -11.39
CA SER A 316 2.92 19.11 -11.09
C SER A 316 2.56 18.95 -9.62
N ARG A 317 1.26 18.96 -9.32
CA ARG A 317 0.77 18.72 -7.97
C ARG A 317 0.46 17.23 -7.83
N LEU A 318 1.05 16.58 -6.83
CA LEU A 318 0.63 15.23 -6.42
C LEU A 318 -0.84 15.27 -6.01
N THR A 319 -1.67 14.40 -6.59
CA THR A 319 -3.08 14.22 -6.19
C THR A 319 -3.25 12.91 -5.43
N LYS A 320 -2.71 11.81 -5.97
CA LYS A 320 -2.82 10.47 -5.39
C LYS A 320 -1.52 9.68 -5.54
N LEU A 321 -1.21 8.84 -4.57
CA LEU A 321 -0.12 7.87 -4.61
C LEU A 321 -0.64 6.49 -4.18
N GLU A 322 -0.30 5.45 -4.92
CA GLU A 322 -0.66 4.06 -4.61
C GLU A 322 0.56 3.16 -4.66
N ALA A 323 0.86 2.44 -3.57
CA ALA A 323 1.90 1.42 -3.53
C ALA A 323 1.28 0.02 -3.36
N ARG A 324 1.79 -0.97 -4.10
CA ARG A 324 1.23 -2.34 -4.15
C ARG A 324 2.34 -3.40 -4.16
N GLY A 325 1.96 -4.63 -3.81
CA GLY A 325 2.84 -5.81 -3.78
C GLY A 325 3.49 -6.08 -2.43
N GLY A 326 3.01 -5.45 -1.35
CA GLY A 326 3.71 -5.37 -0.08
C GLY A 326 4.44 -4.04 0.04
N VAL A 327 4.11 -3.28 1.08
CA VAL A 327 4.64 -1.94 1.34
C VAL A 327 5.41 -1.95 2.65
N LEU A 328 6.64 -1.45 2.61
CA LEU A 328 7.46 -1.17 3.78
C LEU A 328 7.63 0.35 3.92
N MET A 329 7.35 0.84 5.11
CA MET A 329 7.42 2.25 5.50
C MET A 329 8.33 2.35 6.74
N THR A 330 9.33 3.23 6.73
CA THR A 330 10.23 3.43 7.90
C THR A 330 10.61 4.90 8.10
N ARG A 331 10.82 5.32 9.35
CA ARG A 331 11.33 6.65 9.75
C ARG A 331 11.94 6.59 11.14
N ASP A 332 13.18 7.03 11.30
CA ASP A 332 13.95 6.93 12.56
C ASP A 332 13.90 5.50 13.15
N THR A 333 13.16 5.29 14.25
CA THR A 333 12.95 3.99 14.92
C THR A 333 11.67 3.26 14.47
N ASP A 334 10.84 3.91 13.68
CA ASP A 334 9.45 3.53 13.48
C ASP A 334 9.28 2.86 12.12
N ARG A 335 8.42 1.84 12.07
CA ARG A 335 8.20 1.00 10.90
C ARG A 335 6.72 0.69 10.76
N ALA A 336 6.21 0.66 9.54
CA ALA A 336 4.91 0.12 9.19
C ALA A 336 5.06 -0.83 7.98
N THR A 337 4.30 -1.92 7.97
CA THR A 337 4.14 -2.80 6.81
C THR A 337 2.68 -3.06 6.53
N ALA A 338 2.31 -3.15 5.25
CA ALA A 338 0.96 -3.43 4.75
C ALA A 338 1.01 -4.13 3.38
N THR A 339 -0.12 -4.56 2.82
CA THR A 339 -0.18 -5.13 1.45
C THR A 339 -0.28 -4.03 0.39
N THR A 340 -1.11 -3.02 0.63
CA THR A 340 -1.16 -1.80 -0.19
C THR A 340 -1.16 -0.55 0.69
N LEU A 341 -0.76 0.57 0.09
CA LEU A 341 -0.86 1.90 0.64
C LEU A 341 -1.53 2.79 -0.40
N HIS A 342 -2.56 3.52 -0.01
CA HIS A 342 -3.18 4.57 -0.81
C HIS A 342 -3.02 5.89 -0.05
N HIS A 343 -2.50 6.92 -0.70
CA HIS A 343 -2.36 8.26 -0.13
C HIS A 343 -3.06 9.27 -1.03
N ASP A 344 -3.95 10.05 -0.42
CA ASP A 344 -4.64 11.19 -1.00
C ASP A 344 -3.99 12.47 -0.49
N ALA A 345 -3.45 13.28 -1.40
CA ALA A 345 -2.71 14.49 -1.09
C ALA A 345 -3.60 15.73 -0.91
N GLU A 346 -4.88 15.66 -1.29
CA GLU A 346 -5.87 16.73 -1.09
C GLU A 346 -6.63 16.56 0.21
N ALA A 347 -7.05 15.32 0.52
CA ALA A 347 -7.58 14.94 1.81
C ALA A 347 -6.51 14.87 2.92
N GLN A 348 -5.22 14.82 2.53
CA GLN A 348 -4.07 14.59 3.42
C GLN A 348 -4.23 13.31 4.26
N ARG A 349 -4.57 12.20 3.59
CA ARG A 349 -4.95 10.94 4.21
C ARG A 349 -4.12 9.78 3.67
N THR A 350 -3.67 8.86 4.53
CA THR A 350 -2.97 7.64 4.14
C THR A 350 -3.72 6.42 4.67
N THR A 351 -4.09 5.51 3.79
CA THR A 351 -4.73 4.24 4.11
C THR A 351 -3.77 3.08 3.83
N LEU A 352 -3.52 2.27 4.85
CA LEU A 352 -2.78 1.02 4.80
C LEU A 352 -3.77 -0.14 4.85
N SER A 353 -3.68 -1.08 3.89
CA SER A 353 -4.65 -2.17 3.74
C SER A 353 -3.97 -3.54 3.64
N GLY A 354 -4.68 -4.58 4.11
CA GLY A 354 -4.12 -5.92 4.33
C GLY A 354 -3.60 -6.09 5.76
N PRO A 355 -2.86 -7.15 6.11
CA PRO A 355 -2.21 -7.26 7.42
C PRO A 355 -1.28 -6.05 7.66
N VAL A 356 -1.72 -5.14 8.51
CA VAL A 356 -0.97 -3.98 8.96
C VAL A 356 -0.21 -4.34 10.23
N ASP A 357 1.08 -4.02 10.27
CA ASP A 357 1.95 -4.15 11.44
C ASP A 357 2.81 -2.90 11.59
N MET A 358 2.73 -2.24 12.73
CA MET A 358 3.31 -0.92 12.99
C MET A 358 4.10 -0.93 14.31
N THR A 359 5.41 -0.73 14.25
CA THR A 359 6.28 -0.62 15.43
C THR A 359 6.76 0.82 15.63
N SER A 360 6.88 1.26 16.89
CA SER A 360 7.28 2.63 17.22
C SER A 360 8.17 2.69 18.46
N GLY A 361 9.46 2.97 18.27
CA GLY A 361 10.49 2.71 19.29
C GLY A 361 10.69 1.21 19.55
N ILE A 362 11.27 0.88 20.72
CA ILE A 362 11.70 -0.50 21.05
C ILE A 362 10.51 -1.39 21.45
N ASP A 363 9.61 -0.89 22.30
CA ASP A 363 8.63 -1.70 23.04
C ASP A 363 7.17 -1.54 22.59
N ARG A 364 6.90 -0.93 21.43
CA ARG A 364 5.52 -0.67 20.97
C ARG A 364 5.26 -1.27 19.60
N ARG A 365 4.18 -2.06 19.48
CA ARG A 365 3.73 -2.69 18.23
C ARG A 365 2.21 -2.73 18.16
N ALA A 366 1.63 -2.32 17.03
CA ALA A 366 0.20 -2.39 16.76
C ALA A 366 -0.05 -3.19 15.47
N THR A 367 -0.99 -4.14 15.51
CA THR A 367 -1.41 -4.92 14.33
C THR A 367 -2.89 -4.78 14.07
N SER A 368 -3.31 -4.69 12.81
CA SER A 368 -4.73 -4.60 12.38
C SER A 368 -4.93 -5.09 10.93
N ALA A 369 -6.18 -5.13 10.45
CA ALA A 369 -6.51 -5.46 9.05
C ALA A 369 -6.56 -4.22 8.12
N MET A 370 -6.62 -3.03 8.72
CA MET A 370 -6.54 -1.73 8.04
C MET A 370 -6.04 -0.68 9.04
N ALA A 371 -5.32 0.34 8.54
CA ALA A 371 -5.02 1.55 9.31
C ALA A 371 -5.17 2.80 8.42
N GLU A 372 -5.85 3.81 8.94
CA GLU A 372 -6.08 5.10 8.30
C GLU A 372 -5.42 6.20 9.13
N ILE A 373 -4.63 7.05 8.48
CA ILE A 373 -3.90 8.17 9.09
C ILE A 373 -4.38 9.45 8.40
N ASP A 374 -5.11 10.28 9.12
CA ASP A 374 -5.54 11.60 8.68
C ASP A 374 -4.56 12.65 9.24
N HIS A 375 -3.65 13.12 8.39
CA HIS A 375 -2.59 14.06 8.78
C HIS A 375 -3.11 15.48 9.04
N LYS A 376 -4.33 15.78 8.60
CA LYS A 376 -4.99 17.08 8.78
C LYS A 376 -5.75 17.17 10.11
N ALA A 377 -6.35 16.06 10.55
CA ALA A 377 -7.00 15.92 11.85
C ALA A 377 -6.03 15.45 12.97
N ASP A 378 -4.80 15.09 12.62
CA ASP A 378 -3.82 14.41 13.49
C ASP A 378 -4.42 13.17 14.19
N ARG A 379 -5.12 12.35 13.39
CA ARG A 379 -5.87 11.18 13.85
C ARG A 379 -5.38 9.92 13.16
N ILE A 380 -5.23 8.84 13.94
CA ILE A 380 -5.00 7.49 13.45
C ILE A 380 -6.25 6.65 13.79
N MET A 381 -6.63 5.74 12.90
CA MET A 381 -7.70 4.77 13.09
C MET A 381 -7.19 3.40 12.66
N LEU A 382 -7.17 2.43 13.57
CA LEU A 382 -6.90 1.02 13.24
C LEU A 382 -8.20 0.23 13.32
N ASP A 383 -8.43 -0.64 12.35
CA ASP A 383 -9.70 -1.37 12.18
C ASP A 383 -9.44 -2.84 11.80
N GLY A 384 -10.28 -3.74 12.32
CA GLY A 384 -10.18 -5.20 12.20
C GLY A 384 -9.06 -5.82 13.04
N ALA A 385 -9.44 -6.65 14.02
CA ALA A 385 -8.58 -7.48 14.87
C ALA A 385 -7.37 -6.73 15.47
N VAL A 386 -7.63 -5.55 16.03
CA VAL A 386 -6.59 -4.67 16.59
C VAL A 386 -5.95 -5.31 17.83
N VAL A 387 -4.63 -5.50 17.78
CA VAL A 387 -3.81 -5.85 18.94
C VAL A 387 -2.69 -4.83 19.11
N LEU A 388 -2.61 -4.23 20.30
CA LEU A 388 -1.58 -3.25 20.67
C LEU A 388 -0.73 -3.79 21.82
N TYR A 389 0.57 -3.85 21.61
CA TYR A 389 1.60 -4.23 22.57
C TYR A 389 2.31 -2.98 23.07
N GLN A 390 2.49 -2.87 24.40
CA GLN A 390 3.25 -1.79 25.05
C GLN A 390 4.11 -2.41 26.17
N GLY A 391 5.36 -2.73 25.83
CA GLY A 391 6.23 -3.57 26.67
C GLY A 391 5.59 -4.94 26.88
N ARG A 392 5.23 -5.25 28.14
CA ARG A 392 4.49 -6.48 28.48
C ARG A 392 2.97 -6.33 28.35
N ASN A 393 2.42 -5.12 28.33
CA ASN A 393 0.97 -4.90 28.29
C ASN A 393 0.41 -5.23 26.90
N ILE A 394 -0.78 -5.83 26.86
CA ILE A 394 -1.47 -6.21 25.61
C ILE A 394 -2.91 -5.71 25.66
N LEU A 395 -3.31 -4.91 24.68
CA LEU A 395 -4.69 -4.44 24.48
C LEU A 395 -5.26 -5.10 23.21
N ARG A 396 -6.51 -5.55 23.25
CA ARG A 396 -7.21 -6.21 22.14
C ARG A 396 -8.61 -5.64 21.94
N GLY A 397 -8.97 -5.38 20.69
CA GLY A 397 -10.31 -4.97 20.27
C GLY A 397 -10.48 -5.11 18.75
N GLU A 398 -11.60 -4.65 18.19
CA GLU A 398 -11.77 -4.59 16.73
C GLU A 398 -11.42 -3.21 16.16
N ARG A 399 -11.49 -2.13 16.96
CA ARG A 399 -11.32 -0.74 16.49
C ARG A 399 -10.57 0.12 17.50
N LEU A 400 -9.54 0.83 17.04
CA LEU A 400 -8.73 1.76 17.85
C LEU A 400 -8.63 3.13 17.17
N ALA A 401 -9.33 4.12 17.74
CA ALA A 401 -9.20 5.52 17.36
C ALA A 401 -8.14 6.21 18.25
N ILE A 402 -7.22 6.94 17.63
CA ILE A 402 -6.13 7.68 18.28
C ILE A 402 -6.20 9.13 17.80
N ASP A 403 -6.51 10.05 18.71
CA ASP A 403 -6.56 11.50 18.50
C ASP A 403 -5.34 12.12 19.18
N ARG A 404 -4.32 12.46 18.38
CA ARG A 404 -3.03 12.97 18.87
C ARG A 404 -3.10 14.46 19.18
N ALA A 405 -3.97 15.21 18.50
CA ALA A 405 -4.22 16.62 18.77
C ALA A 405 -4.79 16.84 20.19
N ASN A 406 -5.70 15.98 20.63
CA ASN A 406 -6.37 16.06 21.94
C ASN A 406 -5.80 15.11 23.01
N GLY A 407 -4.81 14.26 22.68
CA GLY A 407 -4.22 13.31 23.62
C GLY A 407 -5.22 12.25 24.11
N ARG A 408 -6.02 11.69 23.19
CA ARG A 408 -7.03 10.66 23.50
C ARG A 408 -6.90 9.40 22.66
N ALA A 409 -7.19 8.26 23.27
CA ALA A 409 -7.39 6.99 22.58
C ALA A 409 -8.77 6.43 22.91
N ARG A 410 -9.35 5.67 21.99
CA ARG A 410 -10.56 4.89 22.23
C ARG A 410 -10.40 3.53 21.56
N LEU A 411 -10.50 2.47 22.36
CA LEU A 411 -10.54 1.09 21.91
C LEU A 411 -11.96 0.55 22.13
N ASP A 412 -12.60 0.10 21.06
CA ASP A 412 -13.89 -0.60 21.15
C ASP A 412 -13.96 -1.82 20.22
N SER A 413 -14.92 -2.69 20.52
CA SER A 413 -15.27 -3.85 19.69
C SER A 413 -16.77 -3.79 19.44
N PRO A 414 -17.23 -3.23 18.30
CA PRO A 414 -18.65 -3.23 17.98
C PRO A 414 -19.20 -4.67 17.89
N PRO A 415 -20.44 -4.92 18.30
CA PRO A 415 -21.07 -6.23 18.13
C PRO A 415 -21.41 -6.47 16.66
N ASP A 416 -20.56 -7.21 15.96
CA ASP A 416 -20.86 -7.76 14.64
C ASP A 416 -21.74 -9.02 14.78
N ALA A 417 -22.73 -9.18 13.90
CA ALA A 417 -23.70 -10.27 13.96
C ALA A 417 -23.07 -11.66 13.68
N ALA A 418 -21.85 -11.70 13.12
CA ALA A 418 -21.14 -12.93 12.79
C ALA A 418 -20.03 -13.34 13.79
N ARG A 419 -19.76 -12.55 14.84
CA ARG A 419 -18.68 -12.82 15.81
C ARG A 419 -19.17 -12.72 17.27
N SER A 420 -18.36 -13.26 18.17
CA SER A 420 -18.58 -13.22 19.63
C SER A 420 -18.91 -11.82 20.13
N PRO A 421 -19.67 -11.68 21.25
CA PRO A 421 -20.10 -10.39 21.77
C PRO A 421 -18.94 -9.40 21.82
N GLY A 422 -19.14 -8.26 21.15
CA GLY A 422 -18.13 -7.22 20.98
C GLY A 422 -17.58 -6.74 22.32
N ARG A 423 -16.37 -7.20 22.64
CA ARG A 423 -15.66 -6.92 23.89
C ARG A 423 -14.20 -6.63 23.59
N ILE A 424 -13.62 -5.77 24.42
CA ILE A 424 -12.17 -5.53 24.47
C ILE A 424 -11.60 -6.33 25.65
N SER A 425 -10.36 -6.79 25.52
CA SER A 425 -9.59 -7.40 26.61
C SER A 425 -8.26 -6.68 26.74
N VAL A 426 -7.91 -6.30 27.98
CA VAL A 426 -6.71 -5.53 28.29
C VAL A 426 -5.95 -6.23 29.41
N LEU A 427 -4.78 -6.78 29.05
CA LEU A 427 -3.87 -7.50 29.94
C LEU A 427 -2.75 -6.57 30.39
N LEU A 428 -2.80 -6.17 31.66
CA LEU A 428 -1.83 -5.27 32.29
C LEU A 428 -0.87 -6.06 33.17
N TYR A 429 0.43 -5.88 32.97
CA TYR A 429 1.46 -6.39 33.86
C TYR A 429 1.91 -5.30 34.82
N ARG A 430 2.12 -5.67 36.09
CA ARG A 430 2.80 -4.80 37.04
C ARG A 430 4.23 -4.60 36.55
N THR A 431 4.68 -3.34 36.49
CA THR A 431 6.10 -3.04 36.28
C THR A 431 6.90 -3.61 37.45
N GLU A 432 7.68 -4.65 37.19
CA GLU A 432 8.57 -5.25 38.18
C GLU A 432 9.60 -4.21 38.63
N GLN A 433 9.38 -3.64 39.82
CA GLN A 433 10.36 -2.79 40.47
C GLN A 433 11.51 -3.71 40.90
N PRO A 434 12.73 -3.56 40.34
CA PRO A 434 13.82 -4.51 40.54
C PRO A 434 14.06 -4.67 42.04
N ALA A 435 14.07 -5.92 42.50
CA ALA A 435 13.91 -6.24 43.91
C ALA A 435 15.07 -5.68 44.74
N ARG A 436 14.86 -4.50 45.33
CA ARG A 436 15.62 -4.07 46.50
C ARG A 436 15.38 -5.14 47.55
N SER A 437 16.44 -5.88 47.87
CA SER A 437 16.48 -6.95 48.85
C SER A 437 16.19 -6.41 50.25
N ARG A 438 14.90 -6.15 50.52
CA ARG A 438 14.40 -5.88 51.86
C ARG A 438 14.75 -7.11 52.70
N PRO A 439 15.57 -6.98 53.76
CA PRO A 439 15.93 -8.13 54.59
C PRO A 439 14.66 -8.83 55.06
N SER A 440 14.68 -10.16 55.01
CA SER A 440 13.60 -11.01 55.49
C SER A 440 13.42 -10.79 56.99
N ALA A 441 12.51 -9.87 57.35
CA ALA A 441 12.01 -9.78 58.71
C ALA A 441 11.48 -11.16 59.11
N PRO A 442 11.86 -11.69 60.29
CA PRO A 442 11.48 -13.04 60.69
C PRO A 442 9.96 -13.17 60.72
N ALA A 443 9.45 -14.34 60.35
CA ALA A 443 8.03 -14.62 60.35
C ALA A 443 7.46 -14.50 61.77
N ALA A 444 6.75 -13.42 62.05
CA ALA A 444 6.02 -13.24 63.30
C ALA A 444 4.79 -14.15 63.32
N ASP A 445 4.52 -14.76 64.46
CA ASP A 445 3.67 -15.94 64.57
C ASP A 445 2.22 -15.79 64.12
N THR A 446 1.64 -16.93 63.75
CA THR A 446 0.21 -17.07 63.42
C THR A 446 -0.64 -16.91 64.68
N SER A 447 -1.02 -15.66 64.97
CA SER A 447 -2.05 -15.34 65.97
C SER A 447 -3.40 -15.15 65.29
N GLU A 448 -4.36 -16.00 65.63
CA GLU A 448 -5.74 -15.91 65.13
C GLU A 448 -6.44 -14.64 65.65
N ASN A 449 -7.00 -13.83 64.76
CA ASN A 449 -8.24 -13.05 64.94
C ASN A 449 -8.56 -12.23 63.67
N GLY A 450 -8.87 -12.94 62.57
CA GLY A 450 -9.33 -12.37 61.31
C GLY A 450 -10.41 -13.26 60.71
N VAL A 451 -11.68 -12.94 60.97
CA VAL A 451 -12.81 -13.88 60.78
C VAL A 451 -13.18 -14.12 59.30
N ILE A 452 -12.66 -13.32 58.37
CA ILE A 452 -12.83 -13.51 56.92
C ILE A 452 -11.45 -13.41 56.27
N GLY A 453 -11.08 -14.39 55.43
CA GLY A 453 -9.66 -14.66 55.12
C GLY A 453 -9.31 -15.23 53.74
N ALA A 454 -10.19 -15.12 52.72
CA ALA A 454 -9.94 -15.70 51.38
C ALA A 454 -9.80 -14.68 50.23
N PHE A 455 -9.70 -13.38 50.54
CA PHE A 455 -9.42 -12.33 49.54
C PHE A 455 -7.91 -12.09 49.40
N ARG A 456 -7.14 -13.14 49.09
CA ARG A 456 -5.71 -13.02 48.78
C ARG A 456 -5.48 -12.99 47.27
N THR A 457 -4.61 -12.10 46.81
CA THR A 457 -4.14 -12.00 45.42
C THR A 457 -2.63 -12.18 45.34
N ASP A 458 -2.15 -12.67 44.20
CA ASP A 458 -0.72 -12.62 43.87
C ASP A 458 -0.42 -11.28 43.18
N PRO A 459 0.37 -10.38 43.79
CA PRO A 459 0.64 -9.06 43.23
C PRO A 459 1.49 -9.08 41.95
N ASN A 460 2.03 -10.24 41.56
CA ASN A 460 2.82 -10.43 40.33
C ASN A 460 1.99 -10.96 39.16
N GLN A 461 0.78 -11.50 39.42
CA GLN A 461 -0.10 -11.95 38.34
C GLN A 461 -0.67 -10.76 37.56
N PRO A 462 -0.78 -10.86 36.22
CA PRO A 462 -1.32 -9.79 35.41
C PRO A 462 -2.79 -9.55 35.71
N ILE A 463 -3.24 -8.32 35.46
CA ILE A 463 -4.64 -7.91 35.59
C ILE A 463 -5.27 -7.95 34.20
N ASP A 464 -6.24 -8.83 34.00
CA ASP A 464 -7.02 -8.96 32.77
C ASP A 464 -8.35 -8.21 32.92
N ILE A 465 -8.67 -7.29 31.99
CA ILE A 465 -9.86 -6.44 32.04
C ILE A 465 -10.69 -6.61 30.77
N ASP A 466 -11.84 -7.28 30.88
CA ASP A 466 -12.85 -7.39 29.82
C ASP A 466 -13.86 -6.23 29.90
N ALA A 467 -14.00 -5.40 28.87
CA ALA A 467 -14.97 -4.31 28.81
C ALA A 467 -15.66 -4.25 27.43
N ALA A 468 -16.59 -3.31 27.21
CA ALA A 468 -17.12 -3.02 25.87
C ALA A 468 -16.32 -1.90 25.18
N VAL A 469 -15.94 -0.87 25.95
CA VAL A 469 -15.19 0.31 25.49
C VAL A 469 -14.14 0.68 26.53
N LEU A 470 -12.97 1.11 26.05
CA LEU A 470 -11.93 1.81 26.80
C LEU A 470 -11.72 3.18 26.15
N ASP A 471 -12.01 4.25 26.87
CA ASP A 471 -11.59 5.61 26.53
C ASP A 471 -10.37 5.98 27.41
N PHE A 472 -9.26 6.38 26.80
CA PHE A 472 -8.02 6.81 27.47
C PHE A 472 -7.74 8.30 27.23
N ASP A 473 -7.40 9.03 28.29
CA ASP A 473 -7.11 10.47 28.28
C ASP A 473 -5.72 10.73 28.88
N GLU A 474 -4.77 11.20 28.07
CA GLU A 474 -3.36 11.40 28.47
C GLU A 474 -3.21 12.56 29.45
N ALA A 475 -4.02 13.61 29.33
CA ALA A 475 -3.99 14.76 30.23
C ALA A 475 -4.44 14.38 31.65
N ARG A 476 -5.41 13.46 31.78
CA ARG A 476 -5.87 12.87 33.05
C ARG A 476 -5.06 11.65 33.49
N ARG A 477 -4.25 11.07 32.60
CA ARG A 477 -3.50 9.81 32.77
C ARG A 477 -4.37 8.65 33.25
N ASN A 478 -5.59 8.55 32.73
CA ASN A 478 -6.53 7.50 33.11
C ASN A 478 -7.18 6.79 31.93
N ALA A 479 -7.49 5.52 32.16
CA ALA A 479 -8.24 4.63 31.29
C ALA A 479 -9.62 4.41 31.91
N HIS A 480 -10.68 4.81 31.21
CA HIS A 480 -12.06 4.64 31.61
C HIS A 480 -12.69 3.50 30.81
N PHE A 481 -12.96 2.39 31.50
CA PHE A 481 -13.58 1.20 30.97
C PHE A 481 -15.08 1.22 31.26
N THR A 482 -15.90 0.88 30.28
CA THR A 482 -17.36 0.85 30.40
C THR A 482 -17.98 -0.39 29.75
N GLY A 483 -19.22 -0.69 30.16
CA GLY A 483 -20.02 -1.79 29.59
C GLY A 483 -19.68 -3.14 30.20
N ASN A 484 -20.25 -3.41 31.39
CA ASN A 484 -20.14 -4.69 32.10
C ASN A 484 -18.69 -5.15 32.31
N VAL A 485 -17.86 -4.27 32.86
CA VAL A 485 -16.43 -4.49 33.06
C VAL A 485 -16.19 -5.66 34.02
N VAL A 486 -15.29 -6.57 33.64
CA VAL A 486 -14.82 -7.68 34.47
C VAL A 486 -13.30 -7.60 34.57
N ALA A 487 -12.77 -7.26 35.75
CA ALA A 487 -11.34 -7.31 36.03
C ALA A 487 -11.00 -8.60 36.79
N LYS A 488 -9.93 -9.29 36.38
CA LYS A 488 -9.46 -10.56 36.97
C LYS A 488 -7.99 -10.44 37.36
N GLN A 489 -7.62 -10.95 38.53
CA GLN A 489 -6.23 -11.18 38.93
C GLN A 489 -6.13 -12.50 39.70
N GLY A 490 -5.75 -13.56 38.99
CA GLY A 490 -5.91 -14.93 39.48
C GLY A 490 -7.37 -15.26 39.80
N GLU A 491 -7.61 -15.83 40.98
CA GLU A 491 -8.95 -16.18 41.49
C GLU A 491 -9.83 -14.97 41.87
N PHE A 492 -9.26 -13.76 41.94
CA PHE A 492 -10.01 -12.55 42.30
C PHE A 492 -10.67 -11.93 41.07
N VAL A 493 -12.01 -11.87 41.06
CA VAL A 493 -12.81 -11.35 39.95
C VAL A 493 -13.72 -10.22 40.42
N MET A 494 -13.49 -9.01 39.92
CA MET A 494 -14.31 -7.83 40.19
C MET A 494 -15.18 -7.50 38.97
N ARG A 495 -16.50 -7.35 39.18
CA ARG A 495 -17.47 -6.94 38.17
C ARG A 495 -18.07 -5.58 38.52
N THR A 496 -18.19 -4.68 37.54
CA THR A 496 -18.72 -3.32 37.72
C THR A 496 -19.21 -2.73 36.39
N PRO A 497 -20.23 -1.85 36.35
CA PRO A 497 -20.62 -1.16 35.11
C PRO A 497 -19.54 -0.21 34.56
N SER A 498 -18.70 0.36 35.44
CA SER A 498 -17.66 1.34 35.09
C SER A 498 -16.43 1.20 36.00
N LEU A 499 -15.24 1.22 35.38
CA LEU A 499 -13.96 1.08 36.04
C LEU A 499 -13.00 2.16 35.51
N THR A 500 -12.32 2.89 36.38
CA THR A 500 -11.30 3.89 36.01
C THR A 500 -9.95 3.50 36.57
N ALA A 501 -8.98 3.21 35.70
CA ALA A 501 -7.61 2.93 36.06
C ALA A 501 -6.75 4.20 35.87
N TYR A 502 -5.99 4.58 36.90
CA TYR A 502 -5.09 5.74 36.90
C TYR A 502 -3.63 5.29 36.85
N PHE A 503 -2.81 5.95 36.01
CA PHE A 503 -1.42 5.59 35.79
C PHE A 503 -0.44 6.65 36.29
N GLN A 504 0.77 6.21 36.61
CA GLN A 504 1.93 7.03 36.94
C GLN A 504 3.04 6.82 35.89
N GLY A 505 3.89 7.84 35.70
CA GLY A 505 4.80 7.95 34.55
C GLY A 505 4.17 8.70 33.36
N GLN A 506 4.79 8.60 32.19
CA GLN A 506 4.21 9.04 30.92
C GLN A 506 3.60 7.83 30.21
N THR A 507 2.29 7.83 29.99
CA THR A 507 1.63 6.75 29.24
C THR A 507 1.83 6.99 27.75
N SER A 508 2.99 6.55 27.23
CA SER A 508 3.43 6.69 25.84
C SER A 508 2.66 5.78 24.86
N LEU A 509 1.33 5.77 24.96
CA LEU A 509 0.40 5.19 23.98
C LEU A 509 0.13 6.15 22.80
N LEU A 510 0.19 7.46 23.07
CA LEU A 510 -0.20 8.54 22.15
C LEU A 510 0.95 9.51 21.84
N SER A 511 1.87 9.68 22.79
CA SER A 511 3.06 10.54 22.66
C SER A 511 4.31 9.79 22.20
N ALA A 512 5.22 10.51 21.54
CA ALA A 512 6.51 9.99 21.09
C ALA A 512 7.39 9.44 22.22
N ALA A 513 8.24 8.47 21.89
CA ALA A 513 9.32 8.07 22.78
C ALA A 513 10.33 9.25 22.94
N PRO A 514 10.84 9.52 24.15
CA PRO A 514 11.85 10.55 24.34
C PRO A 514 13.14 10.18 23.59
N LYS A 515 13.73 11.15 22.87
CA LYS A 515 15.06 10.97 22.26
C LYS A 515 16.17 11.04 23.32
N GLY A 516 16.29 9.98 24.12
CA GLY A 516 17.39 9.77 25.05
C GLY A 516 17.09 8.76 26.18
N GLY A 517 17.93 7.72 26.27
CA GLY A 517 18.27 6.98 27.50
C GLY A 517 17.19 6.12 28.19
N ASP A 518 16.12 6.74 28.66
CA ASP A 518 15.33 6.22 29.78
C ASP A 518 14.16 5.32 29.35
N ALA A 519 14.49 4.10 28.90
CA ALA A 519 13.55 3.01 28.63
C ALA A 519 12.83 2.43 29.89
N ALA A 520 12.67 3.25 30.94
CA ALA A 520 12.20 2.85 32.27
C ALA A 520 10.89 3.53 32.71
N SER A 521 10.36 4.50 31.94
CA SER A 521 9.07 5.17 32.24
C SER A 521 7.85 4.37 31.75
N ALA A 522 7.86 3.05 31.91
CA ALA A 522 6.69 2.22 31.67
C ALA A 522 5.54 2.65 32.61
N SER A 523 4.34 2.82 32.05
CA SER A 523 3.19 3.38 32.78
C SER A 523 2.72 2.44 33.89
N SER A 524 3.10 2.74 35.13
CA SER A 524 2.74 1.93 36.29
C SER A 524 1.33 2.25 36.76
N LEU A 525 0.54 1.21 37.04
CA LEU A 525 -0.82 1.36 37.54
C LEU A 525 -0.78 1.88 38.99
N LYS A 526 -1.43 3.02 39.25
CA LYS A 526 -1.43 3.69 40.56
C LYS A 526 -2.68 3.40 41.38
N LYS A 527 -3.86 3.39 40.76
CA LYS A 527 -5.16 3.14 41.41
C LYS A 527 -6.16 2.58 40.39
N ILE A 528 -7.03 1.68 40.83
CA ILE A 528 -8.29 1.37 40.15
C ILE A 528 -9.47 1.86 41.00
N GLU A 529 -10.45 2.50 40.38
CA GLU A 529 -11.75 2.83 40.97
C GLU A 529 -12.87 2.11 40.23
N ALA A 530 -13.69 1.33 40.92
CA ALA A 530 -14.90 0.70 40.40
C ALA A 530 -16.14 1.40 40.99
N ARG A 531 -17.13 1.72 40.16
CA ARG A 531 -18.27 2.60 40.53
C ARG A 531 -19.60 2.09 39.95
N ASN A 532 -20.71 2.59 40.51
CA ASN A 532 -22.09 2.26 40.13
C ASN A 532 -22.49 0.80 40.46
N GLY A 533 -22.03 0.29 41.60
CA GLY A 533 -22.22 -1.09 42.02
C GLY A 533 -21.03 -1.96 41.64
N VAL A 534 -20.45 -2.62 42.63
CA VAL A 534 -19.28 -3.48 42.50
C VAL A 534 -19.59 -4.84 43.12
N VAL A 535 -19.26 -5.91 42.40
CA VAL A 535 -19.35 -7.29 42.87
C VAL A 535 -17.98 -7.93 42.76
N ILE A 536 -17.35 -8.20 43.89
CA ILE A 536 -16.07 -8.92 43.98
C ILE A 536 -16.37 -10.37 44.35
N THR A 537 -15.81 -11.31 43.59
CA THR A 537 -15.73 -12.72 43.93
C THR A 537 -14.28 -13.07 44.24
N GLY A 538 -14.05 -13.61 45.43
CA GLY A 538 -12.76 -14.14 45.86
C GLY A 538 -12.74 -15.67 45.87
N LYS A 539 -11.65 -16.23 46.39
CA LYS A 539 -11.46 -17.67 46.52
C LYS A 539 -12.56 -18.29 47.42
N ASP A 540 -12.83 -19.58 47.19
CA ASP A 540 -13.84 -20.37 47.89
C ASP A 540 -15.29 -19.82 47.75
N GLY A 541 -15.55 -19.06 46.67
CA GLY A 541 -16.86 -18.53 46.32
C GLY A 541 -17.34 -17.35 47.18
N GLN A 542 -16.43 -16.71 47.94
CA GLN A 542 -16.78 -15.55 48.77
C GLN A 542 -17.15 -14.35 47.90
N LYS A 543 -18.26 -13.68 48.22
CA LYS A 543 -18.82 -12.59 47.41
C LYS A 543 -18.98 -11.32 48.24
N VAL A 544 -18.29 -10.26 47.85
CA VAL A 544 -18.50 -8.90 48.39
C VAL A 544 -19.32 -8.09 47.39
N THR A 545 -20.31 -7.35 47.87
CA THR A 545 -21.01 -6.32 47.08
C THR A 545 -20.95 -4.98 47.79
N GLY A 546 -20.85 -3.89 47.05
CA GLY A 546 -20.94 -2.51 47.55
C GLY A 546 -21.17 -1.50 46.42
N ASP A 547 -21.34 -0.22 46.74
CA ASP A 547 -21.67 0.82 45.74
C ASP A 547 -20.42 1.28 44.95
N SER A 548 -19.25 1.30 45.59
CA SER A 548 -17.94 1.58 44.98
C SER A 548 -16.79 0.80 45.62
N ALA A 549 -15.70 0.61 44.88
CA ALA A 549 -14.47 0.00 45.38
C ALA A 549 -13.21 0.67 44.82
N ASP A 550 -12.28 1.01 45.72
CA ASP A 550 -10.96 1.53 45.42
C ASP A 550 -9.92 0.41 45.61
N PHE A 551 -9.07 0.16 44.62
CA PHE A 551 -7.96 -0.78 44.70
C PHE A 551 -6.64 -0.05 44.43
N ASP A 552 -5.71 -0.12 45.40
CA ASP A 552 -4.33 0.33 45.25
C ASP A 552 -3.46 -0.91 44.97
N PRO A 553 -3.00 -1.12 43.73
CA PRO A 553 -2.14 -2.24 43.39
C PRO A 553 -0.74 -2.10 43.98
N VAL A 554 -0.26 -0.87 44.26
CA VAL A 554 1.07 -0.62 44.80
C VAL A 554 1.14 -1.13 46.24
N ALA A 555 0.17 -0.72 47.05
CA ALA A 555 0.01 -1.15 48.45
C ALA A 555 -0.67 -2.52 48.61
N ASN A 556 -1.34 -3.03 47.56
CA ASN A 556 -2.14 -4.25 47.53
C ASN A 556 -3.32 -4.26 48.54
N PHE A 557 -4.01 -3.11 48.63
CA PHE A 557 -5.22 -2.93 49.44
C PHE A 557 -6.44 -2.67 48.55
N ALA A 558 -7.58 -3.25 48.94
CA ALA A 558 -8.89 -2.91 48.38
C ALA A 558 -9.81 -2.34 49.47
N THR A 559 -10.46 -1.21 49.19
CA THR A 559 -11.45 -0.57 50.07
C THR A 559 -12.80 -0.52 49.36
N VAL A 560 -13.79 -1.25 49.87
CA VAL A 560 -15.17 -1.25 49.37
C VAL A 560 -16.00 -0.31 50.24
N THR A 561 -16.86 0.49 49.64
CA THR A 561 -17.65 1.55 50.28
C THR A 561 -19.08 1.58 49.76
N GLY A 562 -20.02 1.97 50.63
CA GLY A 562 -21.45 2.02 50.32
C GLY A 562 -22.08 0.62 50.37
N ARG A 563 -23.07 0.46 51.26
CA ARG A 563 -23.80 -0.78 51.58
C ARG A 563 -22.99 -2.06 51.34
N VAL A 564 -21.89 -2.23 52.07
CA VAL A 564 -21.02 -3.38 51.89
C VAL A 564 -21.67 -4.62 52.50
N ILE A 565 -21.86 -5.66 51.68
CA ILE A 565 -22.37 -6.97 52.10
C ILE A 565 -21.35 -8.04 51.70
N VAL A 566 -20.89 -8.84 52.66
CA VAL A 566 -19.97 -9.97 52.44
C VAL A 566 -20.71 -11.27 52.69
N HIS A 567 -20.79 -12.13 51.67
CA HIS A 567 -21.32 -13.48 51.75
C HIS A 567 -20.18 -14.50 51.79
N GLN A 568 -20.19 -15.37 52.80
CA GLN A 568 -19.23 -16.47 52.96
C GLN A 568 -20.00 -17.77 53.27
N GLY A 569 -20.34 -18.52 52.22
CA GLY A 569 -21.24 -19.67 52.33
C GLY A 569 -22.64 -19.24 52.80
N LYS A 570 -23.02 -19.62 54.02
CA LYS A 570 -24.26 -19.17 54.67
C LYS A 570 -24.10 -17.82 55.40
N ASN A 571 -22.89 -17.44 55.79
CA ASN A 571 -22.65 -16.26 56.63
C ASN A 571 -22.80 -14.97 55.83
N VAL A 572 -23.37 -13.93 56.46
CA VAL A 572 -23.56 -12.61 55.85
C VAL A 572 -23.08 -11.52 56.81
N VAL A 573 -22.26 -10.58 56.33
CA VAL A 573 -21.78 -9.42 57.12
C VAL A 573 -22.05 -8.12 56.39
N GLU A 574 -22.77 -7.19 57.04
CA GLU A 574 -23.15 -5.87 56.53
C GLU A 574 -22.36 -4.74 57.22
N GLY A 575 -21.86 -3.77 56.46
CA GLY A 575 -21.18 -2.56 56.98
C GLY A 575 -21.18 -1.39 55.98
N SER A 576 -20.73 -0.20 56.39
CA SER A 576 -20.64 0.95 55.46
C SER A 576 -19.33 0.97 54.66
N LYS A 577 -18.24 0.45 55.24
CA LYS A 577 -16.91 0.38 54.65
C LYS A 577 -16.19 -0.92 55.03
N LEU A 578 -15.45 -1.48 54.09
CA LEU A 578 -14.62 -2.67 54.25
C LEU A 578 -13.24 -2.41 53.66
N ILE A 579 -12.19 -2.58 54.46
CA ILE A 579 -10.80 -2.54 54.03
C ILE A 579 -10.27 -3.98 54.00
N MET A 580 -9.61 -4.36 52.90
CA MET A 580 -9.04 -5.68 52.68
C MET A 580 -7.55 -5.52 52.35
N ASP A 581 -6.69 -6.08 53.19
CA ASP A 581 -5.28 -6.34 52.86
C ASP A 581 -5.23 -7.63 52.05
N LEU A 582 -4.93 -7.51 50.75
CA LEU A 582 -4.94 -8.65 49.82
C LEU A 582 -3.64 -9.48 49.88
N THR A 583 -2.65 -9.01 50.63
CA THR A 583 -1.38 -9.73 50.87
C THR A 583 -1.52 -10.65 52.07
N SER A 584 -1.95 -10.11 53.23
CA SER A 584 -2.20 -10.94 54.42
C SER A 584 -3.56 -11.64 54.39
N GLY A 585 -4.49 -11.20 53.54
CA GLY A 585 -5.87 -11.66 53.49
C GLY A 585 -6.75 -11.15 54.63
N ARG A 586 -6.30 -10.14 55.39
CA ARG A 586 -7.02 -9.60 56.56
C ARG A 586 -8.09 -8.59 56.13
N THR A 587 -9.31 -8.78 56.61
CA THR A 587 -10.44 -7.87 56.42
C THR A 587 -10.73 -7.04 57.68
N ARG A 588 -10.96 -5.74 57.53
CA ARG A 588 -11.43 -4.83 58.59
C ARG A 588 -12.67 -4.08 58.12
N PHE A 589 -13.79 -4.23 58.84
CA PHE A 589 -14.95 -3.37 58.65
C PHE A 589 -14.77 -2.07 59.44
N GLU A 590 -15.26 -0.98 58.85
CA GLU A 590 -15.41 0.30 59.52
C GLU A 590 -16.88 0.75 59.41
N THR A 591 -17.36 1.47 60.41
CA THR A 591 -18.66 2.15 60.36
C THR A 591 -18.41 3.64 60.47
N ASP A 592 -18.95 4.39 59.52
CA ASP A 592 -18.72 5.83 59.46
C ASP A 592 -19.36 6.50 60.67
N GLY A 593 -18.53 7.12 61.51
CA GLY A 593 -18.91 7.66 62.82
C GLY A 593 -19.84 8.89 62.78
N ALA A 594 -20.35 9.26 61.61
CA ALA A 594 -21.32 10.34 61.43
C ALA A 594 -22.14 10.12 60.15
N GLN A 595 -23.41 9.72 60.30
CA GLN A 595 -24.47 10.11 59.37
C GLN A 595 -25.63 10.70 60.17
N THR A 596 -25.87 11.99 59.97
CA THR A 596 -26.94 12.75 60.61
C THR A 596 -28.27 12.36 59.94
N ALA A 597 -28.91 11.31 60.44
CA ALA A 597 -30.19 10.85 59.92
C ALA A 597 -31.29 11.90 60.17
N THR A 598 -31.64 12.68 59.15
CA THR A 598 -32.81 13.56 59.16
C THR A 598 -34.07 12.69 59.19
N ALA A 599 -34.63 12.49 60.38
CA ALA A 599 -35.76 11.61 60.60
C ALA A 599 -37.02 12.12 59.87
N ARG A 600 -37.47 11.39 58.86
CA ARG A 600 -38.85 11.49 58.35
C ARG A 600 -39.74 10.67 59.30
N PRO A 601 -40.82 11.24 59.86
CA PRO A 601 -41.70 10.51 60.77
C PRO A 601 -42.44 9.38 60.05
N ALA A 602 -42.56 8.25 60.73
CA ALA A 602 -43.43 7.12 60.40
C ALA A 602 -44.21 6.72 61.68
N PRO A 603 -45.42 6.17 61.58
CA PRO A 603 -46.33 6.02 62.72
C PRO A 603 -45.93 4.91 63.71
N GLU A 604 -46.59 4.92 64.86
CA GLU A 604 -46.13 4.35 66.13
C GLU A 604 -46.42 2.84 66.31
N SER A 605 -45.45 2.09 66.82
CA SER A 605 -45.57 0.97 67.78
C SER A 605 -44.23 0.20 67.88
N SER A 606 -43.71 -0.23 69.04
CA SER A 606 -44.13 0.04 70.42
C SER A 606 -42.94 -0.13 71.41
N LEU A 607 -42.91 0.68 72.49
CA LEU A 607 -42.02 0.58 73.67
C LEU A 607 -40.49 0.82 73.43
N PRO A 608 -39.72 1.26 74.44
CA PRO A 608 -39.88 2.59 75.07
C PRO A 608 -38.54 3.35 75.21
N CYS A 609 -38.27 4.36 74.37
CA CYS A 609 -37.29 5.40 74.71
C CYS A 609 -37.91 6.33 75.77
N VAL A 610 -37.30 6.42 76.96
CA VAL A 610 -37.73 7.39 77.99
C VAL A 610 -37.40 8.81 77.52
N ALA A 611 -38.35 9.73 77.66
CA ALA A 611 -38.18 11.12 77.24
C ALA A 611 -37.01 11.79 77.96
N GLY A 612 -36.02 12.27 77.20
CA GLY A 612 -34.83 12.95 77.70
C GLY A 612 -33.49 12.40 77.21
N GLN A 613 -33.45 11.18 76.65
CA GLN A 613 -32.24 10.64 76.02
C GLN A 613 -32.28 10.73 74.50
N THR A 614 -31.20 11.22 73.89
CA THR A 614 -30.97 11.11 72.45
C THR A 614 -30.75 9.64 72.08
N CYS A 615 -31.78 8.97 71.54
CA CYS A 615 -31.69 7.58 71.09
C CYS A 615 -30.85 7.45 69.78
N THR A 616 -29.55 7.79 69.86
CA THR A 616 -28.58 7.68 68.76
C THR A 616 -28.34 6.22 68.39
N SER A 617 -28.92 5.78 67.29
CA SER A 617 -28.65 4.51 66.62
C SER A 617 -27.25 4.52 65.97
N LYS A 618 -26.21 4.44 66.81
CA LYS A 618 -24.81 4.32 66.38
C LYS A 618 -24.70 3.21 65.31
N PRO A 619 -24.13 3.46 64.12
CA PRO A 619 -24.06 2.47 63.07
C PRO A 619 -23.23 1.26 63.54
N ARG A 620 -23.79 0.06 63.40
CA ARG A 620 -23.17 -1.20 63.82
C ARG A 620 -23.00 -2.11 62.61
N VAL A 621 -21.85 -2.75 62.50
CA VAL A 621 -21.64 -3.91 61.62
C VAL A 621 -22.62 -5.00 62.05
N ARG A 622 -23.36 -5.59 61.11
CA ARG A 622 -24.31 -6.68 61.38
C ARG A 622 -23.73 -7.97 60.79
N ALA A 623 -23.39 -8.92 61.64
CA ALA A 623 -22.85 -10.22 61.21
C ALA A 623 -23.81 -11.34 61.60
N VAL A 624 -24.32 -12.07 60.60
CA VAL A 624 -25.15 -13.27 60.79
C VAL A 624 -24.29 -14.47 60.46
N PHE A 625 -23.89 -15.20 61.51
CA PHE A 625 -23.17 -16.46 61.40
C PHE A 625 -24.12 -17.64 61.55
N TYR A 626 -24.06 -18.59 60.62
CA TYR A 626 -24.76 -19.85 60.70
C TYR A 626 -23.77 -20.94 61.12
N PRO A 627 -23.71 -21.34 62.40
CA PRO A 627 -22.80 -22.39 62.84
C PRO A 627 -23.13 -23.71 62.14
N LYS A 628 -22.09 -24.45 61.73
CA LYS A 628 -22.24 -25.81 61.21
C LYS A 628 -22.52 -26.76 62.39
N ASP A 629 -23.69 -27.40 62.36
CA ASP A 629 -24.06 -28.63 63.08
C ASP A 629 -23.31 -28.90 64.40
N ALA A 630 -23.54 -28.03 65.40
CA ALA A 630 -23.01 -28.17 66.74
C ALA A 630 -23.64 -29.39 67.45
N LYS A 631 -23.06 -30.58 67.21
CA LYS A 631 -23.52 -31.87 67.72
C LYS A 631 -23.48 -31.88 69.25
N ARG A 632 -24.63 -31.66 69.88
CA ARG A 632 -24.80 -31.53 71.34
C ARG A 632 -24.22 -32.77 72.05
N PRO A 633 -23.26 -32.63 72.98
CA PRO A 633 -22.72 -33.78 73.72
C PRO A 633 -23.81 -34.40 74.60
N PRO A 634 -23.84 -35.75 74.74
CA PRO A 634 -24.85 -36.43 75.55
C PRO A 634 -24.63 -36.16 77.05
N ALA A 635 -25.69 -35.79 77.75
CA ALA A 635 -25.65 -35.61 79.20
C ALA A 635 -25.77 -36.97 79.91
N THR A 636 -24.73 -37.40 80.61
CA THR A 636 -24.76 -38.57 81.49
C THR A 636 -25.34 -38.21 82.85
N ARG A 637 -26.47 -38.83 83.23
CA ARG A 637 -26.98 -38.84 84.61
C ARG A 637 -27.76 -40.14 84.86
N ASN A 638 -27.45 -40.81 85.96
CA ASN A 638 -27.94 -42.16 86.25
C ASN A 638 -29.29 -42.14 86.98
N ALA A 639 -30.29 -42.87 86.44
CA ALA A 639 -31.31 -43.69 87.13
C ALA A 639 -32.21 -43.05 88.25
N PRO A 640 -33.21 -43.77 88.82
CA PRO A 640 -33.93 -44.98 88.37
C PRO A 640 -35.48 -44.81 88.28
N GLY A 641 -36.18 -45.83 87.76
CA GLY A 641 -37.66 -46.00 87.84
C GLY A 641 -38.44 -45.39 86.65
N SER A 642 -39.63 -45.90 86.27
CA SER A 642 -40.46 -47.02 86.76
C SER A 642 -41.21 -47.72 85.59
N ALA A 643 -41.85 -48.88 85.81
CA ALA A 643 -42.29 -49.79 84.73
C ALA A 643 -43.82 -49.96 84.54
N ALA A 644 -44.24 -50.11 83.27
CA ALA A 644 -45.45 -50.81 82.75
C ALA A 644 -45.23 -51.05 81.23
N ARG A 645 -45.43 -52.23 80.61
CA ARG A 645 -46.69 -52.94 80.26
C ARG A 645 -47.67 -52.06 79.46
N GLN A 646 -48.21 -52.44 78.29
CA GLN A 646 -48.40 -53.76 77.64
C GLN A 646 -48.47 -53.66 76.07
N ALA A 647 -48.65 -54.80 75.39
CA ALA A 647 -48.82 -54.99 73.93
C ALA A 647 -50.16 -55.80 73.67
N PRO A 648 -50.52 -56.39 72.50
CA PRO A 648 -49.77 -56.70 71.26
C PRO A 648 -50.60 -56.58 69.93
N ASP A 649 -50.33 -57.47 68.95
CA ASP A 649 -51.07 -57.85 67.72
C ASP A 649 -50.88 -57.02 66.41
N GLN A 650 -50.70 -57.64 65.22
CA GLN A 650 -50.36 -59.04 64.87
C GLN A 650 -49.68 -59.13 63.47
N ALA A 651 -49.13 -60.30 63.09
CA ALA A 651 -48.46 -60.58 61.79
C ALA A 651 -49.16 -61.78 61.06
N PRO A 652 -48.76 -62.28 59.85
CA PRO A 652 -47.43 -62.86 59.55
C PRO A 652 -46.90 -62.68 58.09
N THR A 653 -45.79 -63.37 57.74
CA THR A 653 -45.14 -63.45 56.40
C THR A 653 -45.10 -64.91 55.89
N PRO A 654 -44.60 -65.23 54.65
CA PRO A 654 -43.21 -65.75 54.54
C PRO A 654 -42.45 -65.64 53.17
N ARG A 655 -41.10 -65.54 53.24
CA ARG A 655 -39.99 -66.14 52.42
C ARG A 655 -40.00 -66.11 50.86
N GLY A 656 -38.87 -66.08 50.14
CA GLY A 656 -37.44 -65.90 50.54
C GLY A 656 -36.37 -66.27 49.47
N THR A 657 -35.17 -65.69 49.61
CA THR A 657 -33.79 -66.12 49.18
C THR A 657 -33.42 -66.51 47.72
N GLY A 658 -32.31 -65.95 47.22
CA GLY A 658 -31.48 -66.41 46.07
C GLY A 658 -30.08 -65.74 46.08
N GLN A 659 -29.04 -66.32 45.44
CA GLN A 659 -27.62 -65.92 45.62
C GLN A 659 -26.74 -65.84 44.35
N SER A 660 -25.80 -64.87 44.34
CA SER A 660 -24.40 -64.85 43.83
C SER A 660 -23.93 -65.46 42.48
N SER A 661 -23.21 -64.63 41.71
CA SER A 661 -22.02 -64.94 40.87
C SER A 661 -21.16 -63.63 40.76
N TRP A 662 -19.83 -63.53 40.59
CA TRP A 662 -18.76 -64.24 39.83
C TRP A 662 -18.99 -64.13 38.29
N GLN A 663 -18.07 -63.66 37.41
CA GLN A 663 -16.60 -63.52 37.48
C GLN A 663 -15.99 -62.29 36.72
N SER A 664 -14.71 -62.04 36.98
CA SER A 664 -13.67 -61.22 36.29
C SER A 664 -13.58 -61.41 34.75
N SER A 665 -12.91 -60.60 33.91
CA SER A 665 -11.58 -59.92 33.96
C SER A 665 -11.48 -58.88 32.79
N THR A 666 -10.42 -58.10 32.44
CA THR A 666 -8.97 -57.99 32.79
C THR A 666 -8.45 -56.54 32.56
N THR A 667 -7.13 -56.29 32.63
CA THR A 667 -6.36 -55.07 32.23
C THR A 667 -5.24 -55.48 31.21
N PRO A 668 -4.23 -54.67 30.75
CA PRO A 668 -3.85 -53.27 31.07
C PRO A 668 -3.30 -52.35 29.91
N SER A 669 -2.87 -51.13 30.30
CA SER A 669 -1.67 -50.36 29.85
C SER A 669 -1.51 -49.70 28.46
N THR A 670 -1.38 -48.36 28.50
CA THR A 670 -0.24 -47.54 28.00
C THR A 670 -0.06 -47.17 26.50
N THR A 671 0.00 -45.86 26.24
CA THR A 671 0.44 -45.17 25.00
C THR A 671 1.97 -45.06 24.90
N PRO A 672 2.58 -44.93 23.70
CA PRO A 672 2.71 -43.62 23.05
C PRO A 672 2.54 -43.63 21.50
N ALA A 673 2.67 -42.44 20.89
CA ALA A 673 2.68 -42.17 19.44
C ALA A 673 4.13 -41.96 18.93
N PRO A 674 4.43 -41.50 17.69
CA PRO A 674 3.58 -41.28 16.50
C PRO A 674 4.18 -41.91 15.20
N ASP A 675 3.55 -41.68 14.03
CA ASP A 675 4.32 -41.41 12.79
C ASP A 675 3.48 -40.66 11.73
N ALA A 676 4.14 -40.19 10.66
CA ALA A 676 3.58 -39.42 9.55
C ALA A 676 3.28 -40.28 8.30
N GLY A 677 2.42 -39.76 7.41
CA GLY A 677 2.15 -40.37 6.10
C GLY A 677 1.27 -39.49 5.23
N ALA A 678 1.81 -38.96 4.14
CA ALA A 678 1.08 -38.15 3.16
C ALA A 678 0.36 -39.03 2.12
N PHE A 679 -0.68 -38.50 1.46
CA PHE A 679 -0.99 -38.89 0.08
C PHE A 679 -1.86 -37.85 -0.67
N ARG A 680 -1.33 -37.41 -1.83
CA ARG A 680 -1.99 -36.67 -2.93
C ARG A 680 -2.57 -35.28 -2.62
#